data_AF-A0A7X7LA63-F1
#
_entry.id   AF-A0A7X7LA63-F1
#
_cell.length_a   1.000
_cell.length_b   1.000
_cell.length_c   1.000
_cell.angle_alpha   90.00
_cell.angle_beta   90.00
_cell.angle_gamma   90.00
#
_symmetry.space_group_name_H-M   'P 1'
#
loop_
_entity.id
_entity.type
_entity.pdbx_description
1 polymer ?
#
loop_
_entity_poly.entity_id
_entity_poly.type
_entity_poly.pdbx_seq_one_letter_code
_entity_poly.pdbx_strand_id
1 'polypeptide(L)'
;MDIRTHSIAAMLLAAALLCPPASHAALVTQYWGGGEADIADNTDVPFTTPASMCGIWSAATKNWASATNTPNTYAALTQGGETIALFRGYFPNGQSANVTMTTDVVVHQLLDQVTGPASTFNQYYNFVGTEPRTIRLEPTPDGGQPTLGGLGQLLRGTRFTSNIRIAGTNGFAFIGGNSQILSACDDLSGTVLFNGSTIYFSLASGGSMPNVSEIALWVLEQLTFNPGSAGQIDRLGDSCVIRGATRTGRFLYNGQRSDTTPSTETIGKLLLDGHMTLVLDTYSGSGALLPELHLAEGIDRGPTGKGTLGVQINAAAPQVRALIIVSNPPFATDTLIPWLPNERGGFCQIKSSDLSIDTVTMTPAPDDLTTWVADTDYYLPYSFGPANELPTIAINSLGIFCSNKTLTVAAGSTLTIKSGGISYNVAGPQGGRSISGGTITSGTNELYINTGVSGSASDLNISSQLAGDMDVIVGGNLQVRFNSPGNTYTGTTYLHGRLQLATSSGVAVPGDLVVSGGGYAQVNANNVIAAGANVTIREGGSLYHSNFSQNYSGTFTLLGGTFDVGYQGVAFSGSGYGLVFNGGKMSDSNGGGNNNNDINTDVRYESTATSQALVDGVAGTRMRLMGSRVFNIDDSASLPDGTSEMFFNINLGQNGAASLTKQGDGVLEFAANAFYSGDTTVDAGTLLVQAALTGATVTVNAGGTLGGSGTASGTVAVNGTIDPGGSIGVFNAGNLAMNAGGTYLWEVDPVDNNTADVVHVAGTLTLPSEPNSVTVKVVRVGSLGTTGAKPVFTFSSLSGSAGSLFVDLSGSGLTNSYVGVTANSIEISLIPEPAVFGLACVVLAGLRRMRTGK
;
A
#
# COMPACT_ATOMS: atom_id res chain seq x y z
N MET A 1 -17.60 -17.75 18.10
CA MET A 1 -18.26 -17.88 16.78
C MET A 1 -17.66 -16.77 15.94
N ASP A 2 -16.59 -17.11 15.23
CA ASP A 2 -15.58 -16.20 14.69
C ASP A 2 -15.98 -15.61 13.33
N ILE A 3 -16.08 -14.29 13.26
CA ILE A 3 -16.28 -13.50 12.03
C ILE A 3 -14.95 -12.85 11.58
N ARG A 4 -13.83 -13.07 12.30
CA ARG A 4 -12.58 -12.30 12.14
C ARG A 4 -11.61 -12.77 11.05
N THR A 5 -11.87 -13.89 10.38
CA THR A 5 -10.93 -14.51 9.42
C THR A 5 -11.30 -14.31 7.95
N HIS A 6 -12.50 -13.79 7.63
CA HIS A 6 -12.98 -13.69 6.25
C HIS A 6 -12.82 -12.30 5.62
N SER A 7 -12.61 -11.24 6.41
CA SER A 7 -12.50 -9.87 5.86
C SER A 7 -11.11 -9.51 5.33
N ILE A 8 -10.04 -10.07 5.89
CA ILE A 8 -8.66 -9.75 5.48
C ILE A 8 -8.27 -10.49 4.18
N ALA A 9 -8.76 -11.71 3.99
CA ALA A 9 -8.53 -12.46 2.76
C ALA A 9 -9.26 -11.87 1.54
N ALA A 10 -10.40 -11.19 1.74
CA ALA A 10 -11.12 -10.48 0.68
C ALA A 10 -10.45 -9.15 0.30
N MET A 11 -9.77 -8.49 1.25
CA MET A 11 -9.06 -7.22 1.02
C MET A 11 -7.74 -7.39 0.24
N LEU A 12 -7.01 -8.49 0.46
CA LEU A 12 -5.78 -8.80 -0.30
C LEU A 12 -6.08 -9.27 -1.74
N LEU A 13 -7.25 -9.85 -2.00
CA LEU A 13 -7.66 -10.23 -3.35
C LEU A 13 -8.09 -9.01 -4.19
N ALA A 14 -8.55 -7.92 -3.55
CA ALA A 14 -8.96 -6.71 -4.24
C ALA A 14 -7.78 -5.86 -4.73
N ALA A 15 -6.62 -5.91 -4.06
CA ALA A 15 -5.46 -5.10 -4.42
C ALA A 15 -4.76 -5.54 -5.73
N ALA A 16 -4.88 -6.82 -6.11
CA ALA A 16 -4.39 -7.32 -7.40
C ALA A 16 -5.40 -7.14 -8.55
N LEU A 17 -6.57 -6.54 -8.27
CA LEU A 17 -7.69 -6.37 -9.22
C LEU A 17 -8.04 -4.89 -9.47
N LEU A 18 -7.21 -3.94 -9.02
CA LEU A 18 -7.40 -2.49 -9.16
C LEU A 18 -6.79 -1.90 -10.44
N CYS A 19 -6.88 -2.62 -11.56
CA CYS A 19 -6.83 -1.98 -12.88
C CYS A 19 -8.27 -1.70 -13.31
N PRO A 20 -8.67 -0.46 -13.67
CA PRO A 20 -10.01 -0.19 -14.16
C PRO A 20 -10.28 -1.08 -15.39
N PRO A 21 -11.54 -1.47 -15.66
CA PRO A 21 -11.87 -2.37 -16.75
C PRO A 21 -11.67 -1.66 -18.09
N ALA A 22 -10.43 -1.65 -18.60
CA ALA A 22 -10.19 -1.43 -20.01
C ALA A 22 -10.95 -2.52 -20.77
N SER A 23 -11.72 -2.12 -21.78
CA SER A 23 -12.48 -3.01 -22.65
C SER A 23 -11.63 -4.22 -23.06
N HIS A 24 -12.00 -5.40 -22.56
CA HIS A 24 -11.17 -6.59 -22.60
C HIS A 24 -11.03 -7.10 -24.03
N ALA A 25 -9.84 -6.92 -24.61
CA ALA A 25 -9.41 -7.72 -25.76
C ALA A 25 -9.37 -9.20 -25.35
N ALA A 26 -9.78 -10.08 -26.26
CA ALA A 26 -9.92 -11.51 -26.03
C ALA A 26 -8.66 -12.14 -25.41
N LEU A 27 -8.86 -13.12 -24.51
CA LEU A 27 -7.80 -14.00 -23.99
C LEU A 27 -7.04 -14.62 -25.16
N VAL A 28 -5.78 -14.22 -25.38
CA VAL A 28 -4.88 -14.86 -26.34
C VAL A 28 -3.95 -15.78 -25.56
N THR A 29 -4.18 -17.08 -25.59
CA THR A 29 -3.27 -18.05 -24.97
C THR A 29 -1.99 -18.15 -25.80
N GLN A 30 -0.87 -17.61 -25.31
CA GLN A 30 0.46 -17.91 -25.85
C GLN A 30 1.15 -18.97 -24.98
N TYR A 31 1.52 -20.09 -25.61
CA TYR A 31 2.16 -21.22 -24.94
C TYR A 31 3.69 -21.08 -25.00
N TRP A 32 4.32 -20.72 -23.89
CA TRP A 32 5.78 -20.84 -23.73
C TRP A 32 6.07 -22.19 -23.08
N GLY A 33 6.67 -23.09 -23.86
CA GLY A 33 6.58 -24.54 -23.68
C GLY A 33 5.68 -25.12 -24.76
N GLY A 34 5.95 -24.86 -26.05
CA GLY A 34 4.85 -24.71 -27.02
C GLY A 34 5.07 -24.87 -28.53
N GLY A 35 5.85 -25.83 -29.04
CA GLY A 35 6.02 -26.02 -30.49
C GLY A 35 4.74 -26.48 -31.15
N GLU A 36 4.72 -26.42 -32.48
CA GLU A 36 3.50 -26.61 -33.29
C GLU A 36 2.88 -28.00 -33.25
N ALA A 37 3.54 -28.99 -32.61
CA ALA A 37 3.06 -30.36 -32.51
C ALA A 37 2.23 -30.60 -31.23
N ASP A 38 0.97 -30.97 -31.41
CA ASP A 38 0.10 -31.43 -30.32
C ASP A 38 0.55 -32.79 -29.77
N ILE A 39 0.57 -32.95 -28.44
CA ILE A 39 0.61 -34.27 -27.79
C ILE A 39 -0.84 -34.77 -27.70
N ALA A 40 -1.09 -36.03 -28.05
CA ALA A 40 -2.43 -36.62 -28.01
C ALA A 40 -3.00 -36.64 -26.57
N ASP A 41 -4.29 -36.30 -26.45
CA ASP A 41 -5.05 -36.43 -25.21
C ASP A 41 -4.89 -37.83 -24.58
N ASN A 42 -4.73 -37.89 -23.26
CA ASN A 42 -4.51 -39.13 -22.47
C ASN A 42 -3.14 -39.79 -22.59
N THR A 43 -2.10 -39.08 -23.04
CA THR A 43 -0.72 -39.58 -22.91
C THR A 43 -0.31 -39.57 -21.42
N ASP A 44 0.07 -40.72 -20.86
CA ASP A 44 0.51 -40.85 -19.46
C ASP A 44 1.68 -39.90 -19.16
N VAL A 45 1.59 -39.19 -18.02
CA VAL A 45 2.69 -38.35 -17.53
C VAL A 45 3.86 -39.27 -17.16
N PRO A 46 5.09 -39.02 -17.65
CA PRO A 46 6.23 -39.82 -17.24
C PRO A 46 6.58 -39.52 -15.78
N PHE A 47 6.02 -40.31 -14.87
CA PHE A 47 6.51 -40.42 -13.50
C PHE A 47 7.82 -41.18 -13.55
N THR A 48 8.94 -40.50 -13.34
CA THR A 48 10.20 -41.21 -13.06
C THR A 48 10.20 -41.61 -11.60
N THR A 49 10.60 -42.84 -11.29
CA THR A 49 10.79 -43.29 -9.92
C THR A 49 12.09 -42.70 -9.34
N PRO A 50 12.05 -42.08 -8.15
CA PRO A 50 10.88 -41.90 -7.28
C PRO A 50 10.01 -40.72 -7.74
N ALA A 51 8.69 -40.97 -7.81
CA ALA A 51 7.66 -40.19 -8.51
C ALA A 51 7.83 -38.65 -8.45
N SER A 52 8.47 -38.09 -9.46
CA SER A 52 8.53 -36.64 -9.70
C SER A 52 7.87 -36.36 -11.05
N MET A 53 6.93 -35.40 -11.10
CA MET A 53 6.48 -34.87 -12.39
C MET A 53 7.66 -34.15 -13.05
N CYS A 54 8.01 -34.53 -14.28
CA CYS A 54 9.05 -33.88 -15.06
C CYS A 54 8.41 -33.20 -16.29
N GLY A 55 8.60 -31.89 -16.44
CA GLY A 55 8.16 -31.12 -17.62
C GLY A 55 9.33 -30.36 -18.25
N ILE A 56 9.27 -30.11 -19.56
CA ILE A 56 10.24 -29.26 -20.28
C ILE A 56 9.61 -27.88 -20.54
N TRP A 57 10.30 -26.82 -20.13
CA TRP A 57 9.95 -25.44 -20.49
C TRP A 57 10.87 -24.99 -21.64
N SER A 58 10.32 -24.93 -22.86
CA SER A 58 11.04 -24.61 -24.10
C SER A 58 10.22 -23.70 -25.03
N ALA A 59 10.83 -22.93 -25.92
CA ALA A 59 10.07 -22.19 -26.94
C ALA A 59 9.33 -23.10 -27.96
N ALA A 60 9.50 -24.43 -27.89
CA ALA A 60 9.25 -25.35 -28.99
C ALA A 60 8.52 -26.68 -28.63
N THR A 61 7.90 -26.88 -27.46
CA THR A 61 7.08 -28.11 -27.23
C THR A 61 5.80 -27.94 -26.39
N LYS A 62 4.58 -27.94 -26.99
CA LYS A 62 3.27 -27.81 -26.30
C LYS A 62 3.15 -28.73 -25.09
N ASN A 63 3.01 -28.15 -23.89
CA ASN A 63 2.69 -28.89 -22.68
C ASN A 63 1.26 -28.64 -22.19
N TRP A 64 0.45 -29.70 -22.36
CA TRP A 64 -0.81 -30.08 -21.70
C TRP A 64 -1.89 -29.01 -21.42
N ALA A 65 -3.01 -29.11 -22.15
CA ALA A 65 -4.29 -28.56 -21.73
C ALA A 65 -5.37 -29.66 -21.67
N SER A 66 -6.12 -29.62 -20.56
CA SER A 66 -7.44 -30.21 -20.30
C SER A 66 -7.64 -31.73 -20.29
N ALA A 67 -7.64 -32.31 -19.10
CA ALA A 67 -8.81 -33.10 -18.69
C ALA A 67 -9.47 -32.37 -17.53
N THR A 68 -10.77 -32.12 -17.64
CA THR A 68 -11.59 -31.34 -16.69
C THR A 68 -11.72 -31.95 -15.29
N ASN A 69 -10.88 -32.90 -14.88
CA ASN A 69 -10.94 -33.56 -13.57
C ASN A 69 -9.60 -34.15 -13.05
N THR A 70 -8.42 -33.72 -13.51
CA THR A 70 -7.12 -34.15 -12.93
C THR A 70 -6.28 -32.99 -12.40
N PRO A 71 -5.59 -33.14 -11.26
CA PRO A 71 -5.22 -31.99 -10.43
C PRO A 71 -3.81 -31.39 -10.69
N ASN A 72 -3.16 -31.72 -11.81
CA ASN A 72 -1.80 -31.26 -12.14
C ASN A 72 -1.75 -30.63 -13.55
N THR A 73 -1.62 -29.31 -13.66
CA THR A 73 -1.63 -28.52 -14.92
C THR A 73 -0.58 -27.40 -14.91
N TYR A 74 0.21 -27.28 -15.97
CA TYR A 74 1.13 -26.14 -16.19
C TYR A 74 0.59 -25.30 -17.36
N ALA A 75 0.48 -23.98 -17.21
CA ALA A 75 0.00 -23.11 -18.27
C ALA A 75 0.75 -21.78 -18.29
N ALA A 76 1.23 -21.35 -19.45
CA ALA A 76 1.56 -19.95 -19.70
C ALA A 76 0.31 -19.26 -20.25
N LEU A 77 -0.01 -18.08 -19.75
CA LEU A 77 -1.18 -17.31 -20.15
C LEU A 77 -0.81 -15.84 -20.36
N THR A 78 -1.41 -15.25 -21.39
CA THR A 78 -1.35 -13.80 -21.64
C THR A 78 -2.70 -13.21 -21.31
N GLN A 79 -2.74 -12.28 -20.37
CA GLN A 79 -3.95 -11.56 -19.95
C GLN A 79 -3.66 -10.06 -20.00
N GLY A 80 -4.42 -9.29 -20.79
CA GLY A 80 -4.24 -7.84 -20.84
C GLY A 80 -2.87 -7.34 -21.35
N GLY A 81 -2.09 -8.19 -22.05
CA GLY A 81 -0.71 -7.87 -22.46
C GLY A 81 0.36 -8.34 -21.48
N GLU A 82 -0.02 -8.81 -20.29
CA GLU A 82 0.89 -9.43 -19.33
C GLU A 82 1.25 -10.86 -19.75
N THR A 83 2.38 -11.35 -19.27
CA THR A 83 2.93 -12.69 -19.57
C THR A 83 3.08 -13.40 -18.23
N ILE A 84 2.17 -14.33 -17.98
CA ILE A 84 2.02 -15.00 -16.68
C ILE A 84 2.43 -16.46 -16.86
N ALA A 85 3.44 -16.91 -16.11
CA ALA A 85 3.82 -18.30 -16.00
C ALA A 85 3.15 -18.95 -14.78
N LEU A 86 2.11 -19.73 -15.02
CA LEU A 86 1.28 -20.35 -13.98
C LEU A 86 1.58 -21.86 -13.82
N PHE A 87 1.93 -22.28 -12.61
CA PHE A 87 2.25 -23.66 -12.26
C PHE A 87 1.22 -24.21 -11.25
N ARG A 88 0.29 -25.07 -11.68
CA ARG A 88 -0.73 -25.68 -10.80
C ARG A 88 -0.51 -27.18 -10.60
N GLY A 89 -0.57 -27.64 -9.36
CA GLY A 89 -0.26 -29.03 -9.05
C GLY A 89 -0.82 -29.49 -7.72
N TYR A 90 -1.13 -30.76 -7.64
CA TYR A 90 -1.57 -31.48 -6.45
C TYR A 90 -0.57 -32.57 -6.09
N PHE A 91 0.06 -32.44 -4.92
CA PHE A 91 1.06 -33.37 -4.43
C PHE A 91 0.52 -34.21 -3.25
N PRO A 92 -0.01 -35.42 -3.52
CA PRO A 92 -0.66 -36.24 -2.48
C PRO A 92 0.31 -36.77 -1.42
N ASN A 93 1.61 -36.93 -1.72
CA ASN A 93 2.56 -37.67 -0.88
C ASN A 93 3.86 -36.90 -0.53
N GLY A 94 3.82 -35.58 -0.36
CA GLY A 94 5.00 -34.80 0.06
C GLY A 94 6.13 -34.69 -0.98
N GLN A 95 5.81 -34.85 -2.28
CA GLN A 95 6.79 -34.83 -3.37
C GLN A 95 6.98 -33.44 -3.99
N SER A 96 8.09 -33.23 -4.69
CA SER A 96 8.39 -32.05 -5.50
C SER A 96 8.34 -32.42 -6.99
N ALA A 97 8.12 -31.44 -7.87
CA ALA A 97 8.14 -31.61 -9.33
C ALA A 97 9.35 -30.90 -9.93
N ASN A 98 9.90 -31.41 -11.03
CA ASN A 98 11.01 -30.77 -11.75
C ASN A 98 10.50 -30.12 -13.04
N VAL A 99 10.84 -28.85 -13.23
CA VAL A 99 10.61 -28.06 -14.44
C VAL A 99 11.96 -27.84 -15.11
N THR A 100 12.22 -28.55 -16.21
CA THR A 100 13.49 -28.46 -16.93
C THR A 100 13.45 -27.30 -17.91
N MET A 101 14.22 -26.25 -17.64
CA MET A 101 14.38 -25.10 -18.52
C MET A 101 15.40 -25.40 -19.61
N THR A 102 14.98 -25.21 -20.86
CA THR A 102 15.83 -25.43 -22.04
C THR A 102 16.07 -24.15 -22.82
N THR A 103 15.48 -23.03 -22.41
CA THR A 103 15.70 -21.69 -22.97
C THR A 103 15.50 -20.63 -21.87
N ASP A 104 15.97 -19.42 -22.13
CA ASP A 104 15.70 -18.26 -21.26
C ASP A 104 14.26 -17.78 -21.47
N VAL A 105 13.64 -17.24 -20.41
CA VAL A 105 12.24 -16.84 -20.43
C VAL A 105 12.08 -15.44 -19.86
N VAL A 106 11.16 -14.67 -20.43
CA VAL A 106 10.75 -13.35 -19.94
C VAL A 106 9.31 -13.45 -19.46
N VAL A 107 9.04 -13.03 -18.23
CA VAL A 107 7.70 -13.05 -17.64
C VAL A 107 7.43 -11.77 -16.85
N HIS A 108 6.16 -11.38 -16.80
CA HIS A 108 5.66 -10.34 -15.91
C HIS A 108 5.26 -10.93 -14.55
N GLN A 109 4.83 -12.20 -14.53
CA GLN A 109 4.45 -12.91 -13.32
C GLN A 109 4.89 -14.38 -13.38
N LEU A 110 5.42 -14.89 -12.27
CA LEU A 110 5.57 -16.33 -12.01
C LEU A 110 4.68 -16.70 -10.83
N LEU A 111 3.58 -17.39 -11.12
CA LEU A 111 2.55 -17.78 -10.15
C LEU A 111 2.58 -19.29 -9.90
N ASP A 112 2.77 -19.72 -8.66
CA ASP A 112 2.62 -21.12 -8.26
C ASP A 112 1.33 -21.37 -7.46
N GLN A 113 0.70 -22.52 -7.69
CA GLN A 113 -0.44 -22.99 -6.92
C GLN A 113 -0.29 -24.48 -6.65
N VAL A 114 0.25 -24.77 -5.48
CA VAL A 114 0.42 -26.13 -4.99
C VAL A 114 -0.70 -26.49 -4.02
N THR A 115 -1.42 -27.56 -4.34
CA THR A 115 -2.48 -28.15 -3.52
C THR A 115 -2.07 -29.56 -3.05
N GLY A 116 -2.70 -30.09 -2.00
CA GLY A 116 -2.29 -31.38 -1.41
C GLY A 116 -2.77 -31.52 0.03
N PRO A 117 -2.74 -32.72 0.62
CA PRO A 117 -2.94 -32.89 2.05
C PRO A 117 -1.86 -32.14 2.86
N ALA A 118 -2.13 -31.87 4.14
CA ALA A 118 -1.13 -31.29 5.03
C ALA A 118 0.08 -32.23 5.12
N SER A 119 1.24 -31.74 4.68
CA SER A 119 2.52 -32.45 4.65
C SER A 119 3.45 -31.88 5.72
N THR A 120 4.35 -32.68 6.29
CA THR A 120 5.46 -32.18 7.13
C THR A 120 6.72 -31.86 6.32
N PHE A 121 6.72 -32.14 5.01
CA PHE A 121 7.83 -31.87 4.09
C PHE A 121 7.50 -30.72 3.14
N ASN A 122 8.53 -29.99 2.74
CA ASN A 122 8.43 -28.92 1.74
C ASN A 122 8.14 -29.51 0.34
N GLN A 123 7.25 -28.86 -0.39
CA GLN A 123 6.78 -29.26 -1.72
C GLN A 123 7.12 -28.15 -2.72
N TYR A 124 7.98 -28.44 -3.68
CA TYR A 124 8.49 -27.43 -4.63
C TYR A 124 8.21 -27.77 -6.08
N TYR A 125 8.07 -26.73 -6.90
CA TYR A 125 8.49 -26.77 -8.29
C TYR A 125 9.98 -26.45 -8.39
N ASN A 126 10.81 -27.45 -8.63
CA ASN A 126 12.25 -27.28 -8.86
C ASN A 126 12.48 -26.90 -10.32
N PHE A 127 12.82 -25.64 -10.56
CA PHE A 127 13.34 -25.20 -11.85
C PHE A 127 14.78 -25.69 -11.99
N VAL A 128 15.04 -26.51 -13.00
CA VAL A 128 16.35 -27.14 -13.27
C VAL A 128 16.80 -26.84 -14.68
N GLY A 129 18.10 -26.65 -14.88
CA GLY A 129 18.71 -26.45 -16.19
C GLY A 129 19.89 -27.40 -16.36
N THR A 130 20.02 -28.02 -17.53
CA THR A 130 21.23 -28.79 -17.87
C THR A 130 22.43 -27.88 -18.16
N GLU A 131 22.16 -26.61 -18.46
CA GLU A 131 23.11 -25.51 -18.59
C GLU A 131 22.51 -24.24 -17.94
N PRO A 132 23.30 -23.17 -17.70
CA PRO A 132 22.77 -21.93 -17.14
C PRO A 132 21.62 -21.35 -17.96
N ARG A 133 20.54 -20.95 -17.28
CA ARG A 133 19.33 -20.34 -17.84
C ARG A 133 18.84 -19.20 -16.97
N THR A 134 18.11 -18.28 -17.61
CA THR A 134 17.58 -17.08 -16.96
C THR A 134 16.06 -17.02 -17.05
N ILE A 135 15.41 -16.70 -15.93
CA ILE A 135 14.04 -16.19 -15.85
C ILE A 135 14.14 -14.68 -15.62
N ARG A 136 13.84 -13.89 -16.65
CA ARG A 136 13.82 -12.43 -16.57
C ARG A 136 12.43 -11.95 -16.16
N LEU A 137 12.38 -11.19 -15.07
CA LEU A 137 11.18 -10.55 -14.56
C LEU A 137 11.11 -9.12 -15.09
N GLU A 138 10.09 -8.82 -15.89
CA GLU A 138 9.86 -7.47 -16.46
C GLU A 138 8.60 -6.81 -15.87
N PRO A 139 8.56 -5.48 -15.74
CA PRO A 139 7.36 -4.76 -15.33
C PRO A 139 6.17 -5.07 -16.21
N THR A 140 4.98 -5.17 -15.63
CA THR A 140 3.73 -5.29 -16.38
C THR A 140 3.58 -4.12 -17.37
N PRO A 141 2.78 -4.25 -18.44
CA PRO A 141 2.64 -3.20 -19.46
C PRO A 141 2.19 -1.83 -18.94
N ASP A 142 1.52 -1.80 -17.79
CA ASP A 142 1.09 -0.59 -17.06
C ASP A 142 2.18 -0.03 -16.11
N GLY A 143 3.39 -0.61 -16.13
CA GLY A 143 4.52 -0.22 -15.28
C GLY A 143 4.53 -0.86 -13.89
N GLY A 144 3.59 -1.75 -13.58
CA GLY A 144 3.56 -2.48 -12.32
C GLY A 144 4.78 -3.39 -12.12
N GLN A 145 5.16 -3.59 -10.85
CA GLN A 145 6.31 -4.42 -10.50
C GLN A 145 6.04 -5.90 -10.82
N PRO A 146 6.99 -6.66 -11.42
CA PRO A 146 6.77 -8.08 -11.69
C PRO A 146 6.53 -8.87 -10.40
N THR A 147 5.76 -9.95 -10.47
CA THR A 147 5.41 -10.75 -9.30
C THR A 147 5.97 -12.17 -9.33
N LEU A 148 6.34 -12.69 -8.17
CA LEU A 148 6.86 -14.05 -8.00
C LEU A 148 6.28 -14.71 -6.75
N GLY A 149 5.82 -15.96 -6.86
CA GLY A 149 5.36 -16.76 -5.72
C GLY A 149 3.95 -17.32 -5.91
N GLY A 150 3.29 -17.72 -4.82
CA GLY A 150 2.09 -18.53 -4.91
C GLY A 150 1.02 -18.27 -3.84
N LEU A 151 -0.22 -18.64 -4.17
CA LEU A 151 -1.38 -18.60 -3.26
C LEU A 151 -1.41 -19.87 -2.40
N GLY A 152 -0.43 -20.07 -1.52
CA GLY A 152 -0.28 -21.36 -0.81
C GLY A 152 0.55 -21.33 0.47
N GLN A 153 0.26 -22.29 1.35
CA GLN A 153 0.77 -22.47 2.72
C GLN A 153 2.31 -22.55 2.84
N LEU A 154 2.82 -22.40 4.08
CA LEU A 154 4.24 -22.31 4.50
C LEU A 154 5.24 -23.31 3.87
N LEU A 155 4.77 -24.46 3.38
CA LEU A 155 5.62 -25.56 2.91
C LEU A 155 5.58 -25.74 1.38
N ARG A 156 5.08 -24.75 0.64
CA ARG A 156 4.76 -24.89 -0.78
C ARG A 156 5.25 -23.71 -1.61
N GLY A 157 5.97 -23.97 -2.69
CA GLY A 157 6.33 -22.91 -3.63
C GLY A 157 7.34 -23.34 -4.69
N THR A 158 8.32 -22.48 -4.97
CA THR A 158 9.26 -22.68 -6.09
C THR A 158 10.71 -22.82 -5.62
N ARG A 159 11.51 -23.59 -6.35
CA ARG A 159 12.94 -23.71 -6.08
C ARG A 159 13.71 -23.48 -7.37
N PHE A 160 14.50 -22.42 -7.42
CA PHE A 160 15.42 -22.11 -8.51
C PHE A 160 16.76 -22.76 -8.19
N THR A 161 17.08 -23.86 -8.87
CA THR A 161 18.34 -24.60 -8.64
C THR A 161 19.55 -23.85 -9.20
N SER A 162 20.77 -24.33 -8.95
CA SER A 162 22.03 -23.63 -9.23
C SER A 162 22.22 -23.14 -10.67
N ASN A 163 21.59 -23.79 -11.65
CA ASN A 163 21.67 -23.40 -13.06
C ASN A 163 20.56 -22.43 -13.50
N ILE A 164 19.60 -22.09 -12.63
CA ILE A 164 18.48 -21.20 -12.97
C ILE A 164 18.63 -19.89 -12.24
N ARG A 165 18.90 -18.80 -12.97
CA ARG A 165 19.04 -17.44 -12.43
C ARG A 165 17.73 -16.66 -12.60
N ILE A 166 17.45 -15.78 -11.64
CA ILE A 166 16.44 -14.74 -11.80
C ILE A 166 17.17 -13.45 -12.19
N ALA A 167 16.63 -12.70 -13.15
CA ALA A 167 17.17 -11.43 -13.61
C ALA A 167 16.06 -10.37 -13.76
N GLY A 168 16.43 -9.10 -13.78
CA GLY A 168 15.50 -7.97 -13.94
C GLY A 168 16.02 -6.70 -13.28
N THR A 169 15.58 -5.54 -13.74
CA THR A 169 16.07 -4.22 -13.25
C THR A 169 15.15 -3.53 -12.25
N ASN A 170 13.93 -4.04 -12.05
CA ASN A 170 12.91 -3.43 -11.17
C ASN A 170 12.61 -4.30 -9.93
N GLY A 171 13.49 -5.27 -9.63
CA GLY A 171 13.27 -6.26 -8.59
C GLY A 171 12.04 -7.11 -8.87
N PHE A 172 11.31 -7.48 -7.82
CA PHE A 172 10.03 -8.18 -7.92
C PHE A 172 9.23 -8.07 -6.61
N ALA A 173 7.92 -8.17 -6.71
CA ALA A 173 7.02 -8.35 -5.59
C ALA A 173 6.79 -9.85 -5.33
N PHE A 174 7.25 -10.34 -4.19
CA PHE A 174 6.95 -11.66 -3.69
C PHE A 174 5.55 -11.72 -3.08
N ILE A 175 4.69 -12.56 -3.66
CA ILE A 175 3.25 -12.57 -3.36
C ILE A 175 2.81 -13.71 -2.43
N GLY A 176 3.69 -14.67 -2.10
CA GLY A 176 3.39 -15.74 -1.14
C GLY A 176 4.11 -17.06 -1.39
N GLY A 177 3.98 -18.00 -0.45
CA GLY A 177 4.53 -19.35 -0.54
C GLY A 177 5.97 -19.48 -0.01
N ASN A 178 6.57 -20.64 -0.27
CA ASN A 178 7.92 -21.03 0.11
C ASN A 178 8.81 -21.10 -1.12
N SER A 179 9.64 -20.08 -1.34
CA SER A 179 10.52 -20.01 -2.50
C SER A 179 12.00 -20.01 -2.14
N GLN A 180 12.82 -20.70 -2.93
CA GLN A 180 14.26 -20.80 -2.69
C GLN A 180 15.08 -20.47 -3.94
N ILE A 181 16.12 -19.65 -3.77
CA ILE A 181 17.14 -19.40 -4.80
C ILE A 181 18.43 -20.10 -4.38
N LEU A 182 18.98 -20.94 -5.24
CA LEU A 182 20.26 -21.66 -5.05
C LEU A 182 21.34 -21.20 -6.06
N SER A 183 21.09 -20.14 -6.81
CA SER A 183 21.95 -19.62 -7.87
C SER A 183 22.31 -18.14 -7.64
N ALA A 184 23.43 -17.71 -8.22
CA ALA A 184 23.80 -16.30 -8.21
C ALA A 184 22.94 -15.50 -9.21
N CYS A 185 22.16 -14.57 -8.71
CA CYS A 185 21.28 -13.68 -9.46
C CYS A 185 21.91 -12.29 -9.58
N ASP A 186 23.11 -12.22 -10.18
CA ASP A 186 23.87 -10.96 -10.34
C ASP A 186 23.13 -9.96 -11.25
N ASP A 187 22.31 -10.44 -12.18
CA ASP A 187 21.54 -9.61 -13.11
C ASP A 187 20.19 -9.14 -12.51
N LEU A 188 19.92 -9.42 -11.23
CA LEU A 188 18.76 -8.93 -10.51
C LEU A 188 19.13 -7.66 -9.73
N SER A 189 18.44 -6.56 -10.03
CA SER A 189 18.58 -5.27 -9.35
C SER A 189 17.22 -4.61 -9.12
N GLY A 190 17.17 -3.57 -8.29
CA GLY A 190 15.95 -2.90 -7.86
C GLY A 190 15.44 -3.40 -6.50
N THR A 191 14.15 -3.17 -6.23
CA THR A 191 13.53 -3.47 -4.92
C THR A 191 12.87 -4.84 -4.91
N VAL A 192 13.21 -5.70 -3.96
CA VAL A 192 12.45 -6.93 -3.68
C VAL A 192 11.42 -6.65 -2.60
N LEU A 193 10.15 -6.67 -2.98
CA LEU A 193 9.01 -6.35 -2.13
C LEU A 193 8.37 -7.64 -1.60
N PHE A 194 8.23 -7.79 -0.29
CA PHE A 194 7.49 -8.90 0.32
C PHE A 194 6.07 -8.44 0.72
N ASN A 195 5.06 -8.80 -0.08
CA ASN A 195 3.70 -8.23 -0.01
C ASN A 195 2.57 -9.30 -0.04
N GLY A 196 2.70 -10.36 0.76
CA GLY A 196 1.79 -11.50 0.75
C GLY A 196 1.50 -12.05 2.14
N SER A 197 0.54 -12.98 2.23
CA SER A 197 0.31 -13.78 3.43
C SER A 197 1.11 -15.07 3.33
N THR A 198 1.88 -15.42 4.36
CA THR A 198 2.63 -16.68 4.39
C THR A 198 3.76 -16.74 3.37
N ILE A 199 4.84 -16.05 3.72
CA ILE A 199 6.06 -15.90 2.94
C ILE A 199 7.21 -16.64 3.62
N TYR A 200 7.85 -17.53 2.88
CA TYR A 200 9.16 -18.09 3.21
C TYR A 200 10.06 -17.99 1.99
N PHE A 201 10.81 -16.91 1.89
CA PHE A 201 11.84 -16.79 0.87
C PHE A 201 13.19 -17.12 1.46
N SER A 202 13.99 -17.91 0.75
CA SER A 202 15.35 -18.23 1.18
C SER A 202 16.37 -18.16 0.06
N LEU A 203 17.48 -17.47 0.37
CA LEU A 203 18.73 -17.66 -0.35
C LEU A 203 19.40 -18.92 0.23
N ALA A 204 19.22 -20.06 -0.42
CA ALA A 204 19.80 -21.34 -0.04
C ALA A 204 21.22 -21.50 -0.62
N SER A 205 21.93 -22.58 -0.27
CA SER A 205 23.33 -22.83 -0.68
C SER A 205 23.60 -22.48 -2.16
N GLY A 206 24.55 -21.57 -2.42
CA GLY A 206 24.87 -21.05 -3.76
C GLY A 206 24.09 -19.81 -4.21
N GLY A 207 22.98 -19.47 -3.53
CA GLY A 207 22.10 -18.35 -3.88
C GLY A 207 22.62 -16.98 -3.47
N SER A 208 22.58 -15.98 -4.36
CA SER A 208 22.92 -14.58 -4.08
C SER A 208 22.07 -13.62 -4.92
N MET A 209 21.90 -12.38 -4.44
CA MET A 209 21.26 -11.26 -5.13
C MET A 209 22.05 -9.97 -4.84
N PRO A 210 23.33 -9.88 -5.26
CA PRO A 210 24.25 -8.84 -4.81
C PRO A 210 23.87 -7.43 -5.29
N ASN A 211 23.13 -7.30 -6.39
CA ASN A 211 22.77 -6.02 -6.99
C ASN A 211 21.36 -5.53 -6.62
N VAL A 212 20.64 -6.25 -5.74
CA VAL A 212 19.37 -5.78 -5.17
C VAL A 212 19.65 -4.60 -4.25
N SER A 213 19.02 -3.46 -4.53
CA SER A 213 19.24 -2.21 -3.80
C SER A 213 18.43 -2.13 -2.51
N GLU A 214 17.24 -2.72 -2.49
CA GLU A 214 16.36 -2.72 -1.33
C GLU A 214 15.60 -4.04 -1.21
N ILE A 215 15.47 -4.52 0.02
CA ILE A 215 14.55 -5.58 0.41
C ILE A 215 13.54 -4.97 1.39
N ALA A 216 12.27 -4.98 1.00
CA ALA A 216 11.23 -4.28 1.73
C ALA A 216 10.20 -5.27 2.30
N LEU A 217 10.00 -5.23 3.63
CA LEU A 217 9.20 -6.19 4.39
C LEU A 217 7.82 -5.60 4.77
N TRP A 218 6.84 -5.67 3.85
CA TRP A 218 5.57 -4.92 3.93
C TRP A 218 4.34 -5.73 4.38
N VAL A 219 4.28 -7.05 4.22
CA VAL A 219 3.17 -7.89 4.76
C VAL A 219 3.74 -9.21 5.29
N LEU A 220 2.95 -9.90 6.11
CA LEU A 220 3.26 -11.07 6.94
C LEU A 220 4.26 -12.12 6.35
N GLU A 221 5.19 -12.53 7.22
CA GLU A 221 6.02 -13.75 7.19
C GLU A 221 7.35 -13.71 6.41
N GLN A 222 8.27 -14.56 6.86
CA GLN A 222 9.70 -14.34 7.10
C GLN A 222 10.60 -14.40 5.85
N LEU A 223 11.49 -13.40 5.70
CA LEU A 223 12.70 -13.58 4.89
C LEU A 223 13.71 -14.41 5.70
N THR A 224 14.06 -15.60 5.20
CA THR A 224 15.02 -16.50 5.82
C THR A 224 16.34 -16.48 5.07
N PHE A 225 17.37 -15.91 5.68
CA PHE A 225 18.72 -16.02 5.17
C PHE A 225 19.42 -17.23 5.80
N ASN A 226 19.81 -18.22 4.97
CA ASN A 226 20.56 -19.41 5.38
C ASN A 226 21.92 -19.44 4.68
N PRO A 227 23.04 -19.03 5.32
CA PRO A 227 24.40 -19.10 4.78
C PRO A 227 24.92 -20.53 4.89
N GLY A 228 24.29 -21.46 4.16
CA GLY A 228 24.56 -22.89 4.26
C GLY A 228 25.81 -23.37 3.53
N SER A 229 26.67 -22.52 2.96
CA SER A 229 27.84 -22.97 2.21
C SER A 229 29.09 -22.17 2.52
N ALA A 230 30.19 -22.91 2.68
CA ALA A 230 31.52 -22.33 2.81
C ALA A 230 31.91 -21.55 1.53
N GLY A 231 32.19 -20.25 1.64
CA GLY A 231 33.01 -19.51 0.68
C GLY A 231 32.31 -18.46 -0.20
N GLN A 232 31.00 -18.23 -0.10
CA GLN A 232 30.37 -17.06 -0.72
C GLN A 232 30.41 -15.87 0.24
N ILE A 233 31.11 -14.82 -0.19
CA ILE A 233 31.15 -13.47 0.37
C ILE A 233 30.21 -12.66 -0.57
N ASP A 234 29.35 -11.79 -0.04
CA ASP A 234 28.44 -10.87 -0.77
C ASP A 234 27.21 -11.54 -1.42
N ARG A 235 26.41 -12.23 -0.61
CA ARG A 235 25.10 -12.80 -1.05
C ARG A 235 24.02 -11.74 -1.18
N LEU A 236 24.09 -10.68 -0.40
CA LEU A 236 23.38 -9.42 -0.58
C LEU A 236 24.41 -8.32 -0.78
N GLY A 237 24.02 -7.22 -1.43
CA GLY A 237 24.93 -6.11 -1.66
C GLY A 237 25.29 -5.37 -0.37
N ASP A 238 26.52 -4.87 -0.31
CA ASP A 238 27.01 -3.96 0.73
C ASP A 238 26.25 -2.62 0.77
N SER A 239 25.47 -2.31 -0.27
CA SER A 239 24.57 -1.15 -0.31
C SER A 239 23.09 -1.54 -0.21
N CYS A 240 22.79 -2.82 0.04
CA CYS A 240 21.42 -3.30 0.16
C CYS A 240 20.77 -2.76 1.44
N VAL A 241 19.60 -2.15 1.29
CA VAL A 241 18.77 -1.66 2.38
C VAL A 241 17.76 -2.74 2.76
N ILE A 242 17.78 -3.19 4.02
CA ILE A 242 16.70 -4.02 4.57
C ILE A 242 15.71 -3.09 5.27
N ARG A 243 14.59 -2.79 4.60
CA ARG A 243 13.53 -1.92 5.12
C ARG A 243 12.49 -2.74 5.88
N GLY A 244 12.41 -2.48 7.19
CA GLY A 244 11.29 -2.92 8.02
C GLY A 244 10.21 -1.84 8.03
N ALA A 245 9.07 -2.12 7.39
CA ALA A 245 7.94 -1.21 7.32
C ALA A 245 6.69 -1.76 8.01
N THR A 246 6.73 -2.98 8.56
CA THR A 246 5.56 -3.56 9.24
C THR A 246 5.86 -4.30 10.52
N ARG A 247 4.85 -4.30 11.38
CA ARG A 247 4.78 -5.10 12.61
C ARG A 247 5.03 -6.59 12.38
N THR A 248 4.70 -7.14 11.22
CA THR A 248 4.79 -8.60 10.99
C THR A 248 5.99 -8.99 10.12
N GLY A 249 6.69 -8.00 9.55
CA GLY A 249 7.91 -8.22 8.79
C GLY A 249 9.03 -8.74 9.68
N ARG A 250 9.67 -9.83 9.25
CA ARG A 250 10.73 -10.50 9.99
C ARG A 250 11.93 -10.78 9.11
N PHE A 251 13.08 -10.24 9.50
CA PHE A 251 14.36 -10.60 8.93
C PHE A 251 14.99 -11.69 9.80
N LEU A 252 15.04 -12.92 9.30
CA LEU A 252 15.77 -14.01 9.93
C LEU A 252 17.15 -14.10 9.30
N TYR A 253 18.18 -13.88 10.12
CA TYR A 253 19.57 -14.15 9.79
C TYR A 253 20.04 -15.39 10.55
N ASN A 254 20.15 -16.49 9.83
CA ASN A 254 20.97 -17.61 10.28
C ASN A 254 22.41 -17.21 9.95
N GLY A 255 23.32 -17.12 10.91
CA GLY A 255 24.68 -16.60 10.66
C GLY A 255 25.77 -17.67 10.68
N GLN A 256 25.40 -18.94 10.66
CA GLN A 256 26.33 -20.06 10.77
C GLN A 256 26.52 -20.76 9.42
N ARG A 257 27.78 -20.87 9.00
CA ARG A 257 28.19 -21.63 7.81
C ARG A 257 28.11 -23.14 8.04
N SER A 258 28.06 -23.92 6.96
CA SER A 258 28.11 -25.39 7.03
C SER A 258 29.38 -25.93 7.70
N ASP A 259 30.46 -25.14 7.68
CA ASP A 259 31.74 -25.41 8.33
C ASP A 259 31.79 -24.92 9.80
N THR A 260 30.65 -24.49 10.35
CA THR A 260 30.45 -23.93 11.69
C THR A 260 31.04 -22.54 11.95
N THR A 261 31.76 -21.94 11.01
CA THR A 261 32.29 -20.58 11.17
C THR A 261 31.18 -19.51 11.07
N PRO A 262 31.30 -18.37 11.78
CA PRO A 262 30.44 -17.23 11.54
C PRO A 262 30.54 -16.74 10.10
N SER A 263 29.41 -16.33 9.54
CA SER A 263 29.38 -15.63 8.26
C SER A 263 30.04 -14.25 8.40
N THR A 264 30.85 -13.86 7.41
CA THR A 264 31.47 -12.52 7.30
C THR A 264 30.72 -11.64 6.29
N GLU A 265 29.48 -12.00 5.96
CA GLU A 265 28.59 -11.27 5.08
C GLU A 265 28.35 -9.86 5.62
N THR A 266 28.57 -8.85 4.79
CA THR A 266 28.21 -7.47 5.07
C THR A 266 26.95 -7.09 4.30
N ILE A 267 26.05 -6.37 4.95
CA ILE A 267 24.84 -5.80 4.33
C ILE A 267 24.91 -4.29 4.54
N GLY A 268 24.30 -3.50 3.65
CA GLY A 268 24.28 -2.04 3.77
C GLY A 268 23.70 -1.54 5.09
N LYS A 269 22.38 -1.41 5.18
CA LYS A 269 21.73 -0.92 6.40
C LYS A 269 20.41 -1.60 6.70
N LEU A 270 20.06 -1.54 7.97
CA LEU A 270 18.70 -1.77 8.45
C LEU A 270 17.96 -0.43 8.49
N LEU A 271 16.86 -0.29 7.77
CA LEU A 271 16.00 0.89 7.78
C LEU A 271 14.72 0.61 8.55
N LEU A 272 14.55 1.29 9.69
CA LEU A 272 13.42 1.16 10.60
C LEU A 272 12.33 2.20 10.28
N ASP A 273 11.59 2.00 9.19
CA ASP A 273 10.45 2.85 8.83
C ASP A 273 9.18 2.44 9.61
N GLY A 274 9.31 2.38 10.93
CA GLY A 274 8.32 1.76 11.81
C GLY A 274 8.95 0.83 12.83
N HIS A 275 8.49 -0.42 12.80
CA HIS A 275 9.04 -1.51 13.61
C HIS A 275 9.62 -2.59 12.70
N MET A 276 10.75 -3.17 13.10
CA MET A 276 11.31 -4.35 12.46
C MET A 276 11.57 -5.44 13.49
N THR A 277 11.30 -6.69 13.13
CA THR A 277 11.77 -7.85 13.88
C THR A 277 13.02 -8.44 13.21
N LEU A 278 14.10 -8.54 13.97
CA LEU A 278 15.31 -9.27 13.60
C LEU A 278 15.37 -10.57 14.41
N VAL A 279 15.50 -11.70 13.72
CA VAL A 279 15.74 -13.00 14.33
C VAL A 279 17.17 -13.41 14.04
N LEU A 280 17.92 -13.72 15.09
CA LEU A 280 19.24 -14.29 15.01
C LEU A 280 19.14 -15.73 15.50
N ASP A 281 19.16 -16.69 14.58
CA ASP A 281 19.08 -18.11 14.93
C ASP A 281 20.47 -18.77 14.87
N THR A 282 20.72 -19.66 15.82
CA THR A 282 21.92 -20.51 15.90
C THR A 282 21.55 -21.89 15.40
N TYR A 283 22.33 -22.49 14.51
CA TYR A 283 22.07 -23.87 14.10
C TYR A 283 22.17 -24.80 15.33
N SER A 284 21.18 -25.68 15.46
CA SER A 284 20.98 -26.54 16.62
C SER A 284 22.26 -27.33 16.98
N GLY A 285 22.86 -27.05 18.13
CA GLY A 285 23.60 -28.05 18.90
C GLY A 285 25.05 -27.77 19.30
N SER A 286 25.71 -26.68 18.87
CA SER A 286 27.12 -26.46 19.26
C SER A 286 27.35 -25.47 20.40
N GLY A 287 26.44 -24.52 20.64
CA GLY A 287 26.54 -23.54 21.73
C GLY A 287 27.81 -22.67 21.74
N ALA A 288 28.67 -22.78 20.72
CA ALA A 288 30.05 -22.29 20.75
C ALA A 288 30.34 -21.14 19.78
N LEU A 289 29.53 -20.93 18.74
CA LEU A 289 29.74 -19.90 17.73
C LEU A 289 28.41 -19.20 17.42
N LEU A 290 28.43 -17.86 17.43
CA LEU A 290 27.26 -17.00 17.29
C LEU A 290 27.16 -16.43 15.87
N PRO A 291 25.94 -16.17 15.36
CA PRO A 291 25.77 -15.46 14.11
C PRO A 291 26.31 -14.02 14.24
N GLU A 292 27.17 -13.61 13.31
CA GLU A 292 27.62 -12.22 13.17
C GLU A 292 26.91 -11.57 11.98
N LEU A 293 26.12 -10.53 12.24
CA LEU A 293 25.53 -9.70 11.19
C LEU A 293 26.33 -8.41 11.07
N HIS A 294 27.02 -8.20 9.94
CA HIS A 294 27.82 -7.00 9.70
C HIS A 294 27.00 -5.99 8.89
N LEU A 295 26.93 -4.75 9.38
CA LEU A 295 26.26 -3.64 8.72
C LEU A 295 27.28 -2.58 8.29
N ALA A 296 27.37 -2.31 6.98
CA ALA A 296 28.28 -1.31 6.39
C ALA A 296 27.86 0.13 6.72
N GLU A 297 26.55 0.40 6.78
CA GLU A 297 25.98 1.72 7.00
C GLU A 297 25.17 1.80 8.31
N GLY A 298 25.05 0.69 9.04
CA GLY A 298 24.42 0.62 10.36
C GLY A 298 22.90 0.57 10.34
N ILE A 299 22.26 1.23 11.31
CA ILE A 299 20.81 1.19 11.53
C ILE A 299 20.26 2.61 11.40
N ASP A 300 19.37 2.80 10.44
CA ASP A 300 18.66 4.04 10.16
C ASP A 300 17.28 3.99 10.84
N ARG A 301 16.96 4.97 11.70
CA ARG A 301 15.69 5.00 12.45
C ARG A 301 14.51 5.60 11.65
N GLY A 302 14.69 5.71 10.35
CA GLY A 302 13.67 6.13 9.41
C GLY A 302 13.31 7.61 9.53
N PRO A 303 12.30 8.07 8.76
CA PRO A 303 12.03 9.50 8.60
C PRO A 303 11.56 10.22 9.86
N THR A 304 11.06 9.49 10.86
CA THR A 304 10.71 10.07 12.17
C THR A 304 11.91 10.15 13.12
N GLY A 305 12.99 9.44 12.82
CA GLY A 305 14.10 9.21 13.75
C GLY A 305 13.74 8.34 14.96
N LYS A 306 12.52 7.76 15.01
CA LYS A 306 11.98 7.03 16.17
C LYS A 306 11.79 5.54 15.96
N GLY A 307 12.11 5.00 14.79
CA GLY A 307 11.96 3.57 14.47
C GLY A 307 12.55 2.62 15.53
N THR A 308 11.95 1.43 15.65
CA THR A 308 12.25 0.44 16.70
C THR A 308 12.62 -0.92 16.12
N LEU A 309 13.47 -1.68 16.81
CA LEU A 309 13.98 -2.98 16.36
C LEU A 309 13.83 -4.04 17.46
N GLY A 310 12.96 -5.02 17.28
CA GLY A 310 12.87 -6.16 18.19
C GLY A 310 13.89 -7.24 17.82
N VAL A 311 14.71 -7.70 18.77
CA VAL A 311 15.67 -8.79 18.54
C VAL A 311 15.23 -10.08 19.22
N GLN A 312 15.00 -11.09 18.41
CA GLN A 312 14.72 -12.48 18.83
C GLN A 312 16.01 -13.29 18.87
N ILE A 313 16.25 -13.94 20.02
CA ILE A 313 17.46 -14.71 20.32
C ILE A 313 17.03 -16.10 20.83
N ASN A 314 17.67 -17.15 20.35
CA ASN A 314 17.36 -18.52 20.77
C ASN A 314 17.59 -18.74 22.29
N ALA A 315 16.54 -19.15 23.01
CA ALA A 315 16.42 -19.08 24.47
C ALA A 315 17.29 -20.08 25.27
N ALA A 316 18.03 -20.98 24.61
CA ALA A 316 18.76 -22.06 25.28
C ALA A 316 20.13 -21.66 25.86
N ALA A 317 20.65 -20.46 25.57
CA ALA A 317 21.99 -20.06 25.99
C ALA A 317 21.94 -19.09 27.19
N PRO A 318 22.41 -19.48 28.40
CA PRO A 318 22.22 -18.68 29.63
C PRO A 318 23.05 -17.39 29.71
N GLN A 319 23.94 -17.11 28.75
CA GLN A 319 24.78 -15.90 28.72
C GLN A 319 25.18 -15.58 27.26
N VAL A 320 24.31 -15.00 26.43
CA VAL A 320 24.67 -14.78 25.02
C VAL A 320 24.22 -13.44 24.46
N ARG A 321 25.22 -12.73 23.92
CA ARG A 321 25.18 -11.48 23.14
C ARG A 321 24.61 -11.76 21.74
N ALA A 322 23.78 -10.87 21.23
CA ALA A 322 23.31 -10.89 19.84
C ALA A 322 24.26 -10.09 18.97
N LEU A 323 25.32 -10.71 18.41
CA LEU A 323 26.41 -9.98 17.76
C LEU A 323 25.99 -9.38 16.41
N ILE A 324 25.49 -8.14 16.46
CA ILE A 324 25.39 -7.25 15.30
C ILE A 324 26.61 -6.35 15.34
N ILE A 325 27.43 -6.39 14.30
CA ILE A 325 28.63 -5.56 14.17
C ILE A 325 28.27 -4.38 13.27
N VAL A 326 28.38 -3.17 13.82
CA VAL A 326 28.08 -1.94 13.10
C VAL A 326 29.38 -1.23 12.80
N SER A 327 29.74 -1.11 11.52
CA SER A 327 30.99 -0.46 11.12
C SER A 327 30.98 1.07 11.29
N ASN A 328 29.81 1.70 11.22
CA ASN A 328 29.63 3.14 11.43
C ASN A 328 28.39 3.39 12.33
N PRO A 329 28.54 3.42 13.66
CA PRO A 329 27.42 3.47 14.59
C PRO A 329 26.84 4.89 14.59
N PRO A 330 25.56 5.08 14.25
CA PRO A 330 24.94 6.39 14.33
C PRO A 330 24.54 6.78 15.77
N PHE A 331 24.87 5.95 16.77
CA PHE A 331 24.42 6.11 18.17
C PHE A 331 25.57 6.10 19.17
N ALA A 332 25.30 6.64 20.36
CA ALA A 332 26.24 6.62 21.47
C ALA A 332 26.56 5.17 21.91
N THR A 333 27.84 4.90 22.15
CA THR A 333 28.33 3.64 22.68
C THR A 333 28.17 3.57 24.20
N ASP A 334 28.20 2.35 24.75
CA ASP A 334 28.07 2.01 26.17
C ASP A 334 26.85 2.62 26.86
N THR A 335 25.77 2.83 26.10
CA THR A 335 24.48 3.37 26.56
C THR A 335 23.35 2.40 26.20
N LEU A 336 22.35 2.30 27.06
CA LEU A 336 21.10 1.56 26.80
C LEU A 336 20.45 2.06 25.51
N ILE A 337 19.93 1.12 24.72
CA ILE A 337 19.22 1.37 23.48
C ILE A 337 17.74 1.07 23.72
N PRO A 338 16.95 2.07 24.14
CA PRO A 338 15.58 1.83 24.58
C PRO A 338 14.65 1.40 23.46
N TRP A 339 15.00 1.68 22.19
CA TRP A 339 14.27 1.27 20.99
C TRP A 339 14.58 -0.15 20.51
N LEU A 340 15.51 -0.85 21.17
CA LEU A 340 15.95 -2.20 20.80
C LEU A 340 15.75 -3.19 21.97
N PRO A 341 14.52 -3.71 22.17
CA PRO A 341 14.27 -4.76 23.16
C PRO A 341 14.70 -6.15 22.65
N ASN A 342 14.96 -7.04 23.59
CA ASN A 342 15.11 -8.47 23.35
C ASN A 342 13.88 -9.27 23.81
N GLU A 343 13.80 -10.53 23.41
CA GLU A 343 12.65 -11.40 23.71
C GLU A 343 12.39 -11.72 25.19
N ARG A 344 13.32 -11.47 26.11
CA ARG A 344 13.04 -11.67 27.55
C ARG A 344 12.54 -10.40 28.23
N GLY A 345 12.16 -9.39 27.45
CA GLY A 345 11.83 -8.07 27.97
C GLY A 345 13.07 -7.33 28.46
N GLY A 346 14.25 -7.60 27.89
CA GLY A 346 15.44 -6.79 28.15
C GLY A 346 15.77 -5.82 27.03
N PHE A 347 16.85 -5.08 27.20
CA PHE A 347 17.33 -4.08 26.23
C PHE A 347 18.73 -4.45 25.75
N CYS A 348 19.20 -3.74 24.73
CA CYS A 348 20.56 -3.86 24.23
C CYS A 348 21.37 -2.57 24.41
N GLN A 349 22.68 -2.65 24.15
CA GLN A 349 23.64 -1.53 24.14
C GLN A 349 24.67 -1.74 23.03
N ILE A 350 25.19 -0.67 22.42
CA ILE A 350 26.36 -0.76 21.53
C ILE A 350 27.63 -0.68 22.37
N LYS A 351 28.59 -1.58 22.17
CA LYS A 351 29.88 -1.54 22.86
C LYS A 351 30.85 -0.60 22.17
N SER A 352 31.53 0.24 22.94
CA SER A 352 32.58 1.12 22.38
C SER A 352 33.82 0.35 21.90
N SER A 353 34.06 -0.84 22.45
CA SER A 353 35.27 -1.63 22.18
C SER A 353 35.32 -2.21 20.77
N ASP A 354 34.18 -2.60 20.22
CA ASP A 354 34.08 -3.34 18.96
C ASP A 354 32.82 -3.01 18.15
N LEU A 355 32.02 -2.03 18.59
CA LEU A 355 30.78 -1.58 17.95
C LEU A 355 29.71 -2.67 17.82
N SER A 356 29.84 -3.73 18.63
CA SER A 356 28.85 -4.80 18.74
C SER A 356 27.61 -4.36 19.51
N ILE A 357 26.45 -4.93 19.17
CA ILE A 357 25.22 -4.78 19.97
C ILE A 357 25.12 -5.95 20.97
N ASP A 358 25.05 -5.65 22.26
CA ASP A 358 24.94 -6.64 23.33
C ASP A 358 23.64 -6.53 24.11
N THR A 359 23.13 -7.65 24.62
CA THR A 359 22.05 -7.64 25.61
C THR A 359 22.54 -7.08 26.95
N VAL A 360 21.72 -6.27 27.60
CA VAL A 360 22.00 -5.77 28.96
C VAL A 360 21.53 -6.81 29.99
N THR A 361 22.39 -7.07 30.98
CA THR A 361 22.03 -7.93 32.11
C THR A 361 21.03 -7.21 33.01
N MET A 362 19.80 -7.70 33.04
CA MET A 362 18.75 -7.15 33.91
C MET A 362 18.71 -7.84 35.27
N THR A 363 18.31 -7.09 36.29
CA THR A 363 18.09 -7.55 37.65
C THR A 363 16.66 -8.11 37.81
N PRO A 364 16.48 -9.33 38.33
CA PRO A 364 15.14 -9.84 38.63
C PRO A 364 14.46 -8.96 39.69
N ALA A 365 13.26 -8.47 39.41
CA ALA A 365 12.53 -7.61 40.32
C ALA A 365 12.08 -8.38 41.59
N PRO A 366 12.34 -7.84 42.80
CA PRO A 366 11.78 -8.37 44.03
C PRO A 366 10.25 -8.26 44.06
N ASP A 367 9.59 -9.25 44.65
CA ASP A 367 8.14 -9.27 44.83
C ASP A 367 7.65 -8.11 45.73
N ASP A 368 8.39 -7.76 46.78
CA ASP A 368 8.11 -6.58 47.60
C ASP A 368 8.55 -5.29 46.88
N LEU A 369 7.58 -4.57 46.33
CA LEU A 369 7.83 -3.36 45.53
C LEU A 369 8.51 -2.25 46.33
N THR A 370 8.40 -2.25 47.67
CA THR A 370 9.04 -1.22 48.51
C THR A 370 10.56 -1.38 48.62
N THR A 371 11.09 -2.54 48.22
CA THR A 371 12.52 -2.87 48.26
C THR A 371 13.27 -2.55 46.96
N TRP A 372 12.56 -2.04 45.95
CA TRP A 372 13.19 -1.64 44.69
C TRP A 372 14.17 -0.49 44.94
N VAL A 373 15.29 -0.52 44.23
CA VAL A 373 16.35 0.49 44.32
C VAL A 373 16.43 1.30 43.04
N ALA A 374 16.88 2.55 43.17
CA ALA A 374 17.01 3.46 42.04
C ALA A 374 18.08 2.97 41.04
N ASP A 375 18.05 3.54 39.82
CA ASP A 375 19.09 3.37 38.79
C ASP A 375 19.35 1.89 38.41
N THR A 376 18.33 1.05 38.55
CA THR A 376 18.42 -0.39 38.27
C THR A 376 17.65 -0.75 37.00
N ASP A 377 18.19 -1.69 36.22
CA ASP A 377 17.51 -2.31 35.08
C ASP A 377 16.72 -3.52 35.57
N TYR A 378 15.42 -3.36 35.85
CA TYR A 378 14.59 -4.44 36.39
C TYR A 378 13.93 -5.25 35.29
N TYR A 379 13.83 -6.57 35.47
CA TYR A 379 12.88 -7.40 34.73
C TYR A 379 11.94 -8.13 35.69
N LEU A 380 10.66 -8.22 35.34
CA LEU A 380 9.65 -8.98 36.06
C LEU A 380 9.72 -10.45 35.59
N PRO A 381 10.27 -11.39 36.38
CA PRO A 381 10.39 -12.78 35.97
C PRO A 381 9.03 -13.47 35.85
N TYR A 382 9.01 -14.65 35.24
CA TYR A 382 7.81 -15.48 35.12
C TYR A 382 7.08 -15.69 36.46
N SER A 383 7.85 -15.90 37.53
CA SER A 383 7.39 -16.15 38.90
C SER A 383 6.95 -14.91 39.67
N PHE A 384 7.08 -13.71 39.09
CA PHE A 384 6.84 -12.44 39.79
C PHE A 384 5.44 -12.39 40.42
N GLY A 385 5.40 -12.08 41.71
CA GLY A 385 4.20 -12.01 42.54
C GLY A 385 4.20 -10.72 43.34
N PRO A 386 3.78 -9.58 42.76
CA PRO A 386 3.91 -8.28 43.41
C PRO A 386 3.16 -8.22 44.74
N ALA A 387 3.86 -7.75 45.78
CA ALA A 387 3.35 -7.40 47.08
C ALA A 387 3.61 -5.92 47.35
N ASN A 388 2.68 -5.26 48.05
CA ASN A 388 2.69 -3.80 48.29
C ASN A 388 2.56 -2.98 46.99
N GLU A 389 2.68 -1.66 47.11
CA GLU A 389 2.66 -0.71 45.99
C GLU A 389 4.03 -0.06 45.84
N LEU A 390 4.42 0.26 44.61
CA LEU A 390 5.69 0.89 44.30
C LEU A 390 5.69 2.35 44.77
N PRO A 391 6.61 2.77 45.67
CA PRO A 391 6.75 4.17 46.04
C PRO A 391 7.33 4.99 44.89
N THR A 392 7.48 6.31 45.08
CA THR A 392 8.18 7.14 44.08
C THR A 392 9.62 6.64 43.92
N ILE A 393 9.97 6.25 42.70
CA ILE A 393 11.27 5.66 42.37
C ILE A 393 11.66 5.96 40.93
N ALA A 394 12.96 6.08 40.69
CA ALA A 394 13.53 6.22 39.35
C ALA A 394 14.44 5.03 39.04
N ILE A 395 14.06 4.21 38.08
CA ILE A 395 14.81 3.02 37.61
C ILE A 395 15.34 3.28 36.20
N ASN A 396 16.34 2.53 35.74
CA ASN A 396 16.87 2.72 34.38
C ASN A 396 15.87 2.22 33.33
N SER A 397 15.36 1.00 33.53
CA SER A 397 14.49 0.31 32.57
C SER A 397 13.62 -0.74 33.25
N LEU A 398 12.52 -1.12 32.60
CA LEU A 398 11.58 -2.12 33.07
C LEU A 398 11.26 -3.16 31.99
N GLY A 399 11.66 -4.40 32.23
CA GLY A 399 11.28 -5.58 31.47
C GLY A 399 10.10 -6.31 32.06
N ILE A 400 9.17 -6.77 31.25
CA ILE A 400 7.99 -7.51 31.69
C ILE A 400 7.97 -8.88 31.01
N PHE A 401 8.30 -9.92 31.77
CA PHE A 401 8.28 -11.32 31.35
C PHE A 401 7.53 -12.20 32.36
N CYS A 402 6.51 -11.63 33.01
CA CYS A 402 5.71 -12.30 34.03
C CYS A 402 4.40 -12.89 33.47
N SER A 403 3.74 -13.74 34.26
CA SER A 403 2.35 -14.16 34.02
C SER A 403 1.36 -12.98 34.15
N ASN A 404 0.06 -13.22 34.11
CA ASN A 404 -0.99 -12.17 34.24
C ASN A 404 -0.92 -11.50 35.64
N LYS A 405 -0.14 -10.41 35.74
CA LYS A 405 0.15 -9.66 36.97
C LYS A 405 -0.01 -8.15 36.77
N THR A 406 -0.24 -7.45 37.87
CA THR A 406 -0.36 -5.99 37.92
C THR A 406 0.73 -5.40 38.80
N LEU A 407 1.56 -4.52 38.25
CA LEU A 407 2.48 -3.66 38.99
C LEU A 407 1.74 -2.38 39.38
N THR A 408 1.48 -2.18 40.66
CA THR A 408 0.77 -0.99 41.15
C THR A 408 1.76 0.06 41.63
N VAL A 409 1.76 1.24 41.02
CA VAL A 409 2.44 2.44 41.54
C VAL A 409 1.52 3.08 42.57
N ALA A 410 2.05 3.37 43.77
CA ALA A 410 1.23 3.91 44.85
C ALA A 410 0.54 5.23 44.45
N ALA A 411 -0.64 5.48 44.99
CA ALA A 411 -1.37 6.71 44.71
C ALA A 411 -0.51 7.95 45.04
N GLY A 412 -0.42 8.90 44.10
CA GLY A 412 0.43 10.09 44.22
C GLY A 412 1.95 9.83 44.07
N SER A 413 2.37 8.59 43.84
CA SER A 413 3.77 8.24 43.57
C SER A 413 4.07 8.22 42.06
N THR A 414 5.35 8.33 41.73
CA THR A 414 5.83 8.35 40.34
C THR A 414 6.89 7.28 40.10
N LEU A 415 6.68 6.45 39.06
CA LEU A 415 7.69 5.58 38.47
C LEU A 415 8.37 6.33 37.32
N THR A 416 9.66 6.64 37.47
CA THR A 416 10.47 7.26 36.41
C THR A 416 11.32 6.20 35.70
N ILE A 417 11.23 6.14 34.37
CA ILE A 417 12.12 5.34 33.52
C ILE A 417 13.24 6.24 33.00
N LYS A 418 14.47 6.12 33.51
CA LYS A 418 15.52 7.14 33.31
C LYS A 418 16.21 7.11 31.96
N SER A 419 16.49 5.94 31.41
CA SER A 419 17.39 5.80 30.25
C SER A 419 17.02 4.66 29.29
N GLY A 420 16.32 3.64 29.77
CA GLY A 420 15.79 2.55 28.97
C GLY A 420 14.34 2.80 28.56
N GLY A 421 13.54 1.73 28.60
CA GLY A 421 12.12 1.78 28.31
C GLY A 421 11.33 0.80 29.17
N ILE A 422 10.06 0.66 28.84
CA ILE A 422 9.21 -0.44 29.26
C ILE A 422 9.19 -1.44 28.11
N SER A 423 9.65 -2.66 28.33
CA SER A 423 9.53 -3.73 27.34
C SER A 423 8.66 -4.86 27.87
N TYR A 424 7.89 -5.47 26.99
CA TYR A 424 6.93 -6.52 27.34
C TYR A 424 7.00 -7.68 26.38
N ASN A 425 7.16 -8.91 26.89
CA ASN A 425 6.97 -10.11 26.10
C ASN A 425 6.08 -11.13 26.82
N VAL A 426 5.43 -12.02 26.07
CA VAL A 426 4.49 -13.01 26.62
C VAL A 426 5.26 -14.19 27.22
N ALA A 427 5.10 -14.38 28.53
CA ALA A 427 5.49 -15.61 29.22
C ALA A 427 4.28 -16.17 30.01
N GLY A 428 3.83 -17.38 29.70
CA GLY A 428 2.75 -18.06 30.42
C GLY A 428 1.34 -17.97 29.83
N PRO A 429 0.31 -18.35 30.60
CA PRO A 429 -1.08 -18.39 30.14
C PRO A 429 -1.58 -17.00 29.70
N GLN A 430 -2.56 -17.00 28.80
CA GLN A 430 -3.17 -15.77 28.25
C GLN A 430 -3.75 -14.87 29.35
N GLY A 431 -3.52 -13.56 29.24
CA GLY A 431 -4.03 -12.56 30.19
C GLY A 431 -3.26 -11.24 30.13
N GLY A 432 -3.95 -10.12 30.38
CA GLY A 432 -3.37 -8.78 30.26
C GLY A 432 -2.49 -8.39 31.45
N ARG A 433 -1.26 -7.95 31.19
CA ARG A 433 -0.36 -7.42 32.23
C ARG A 433 -0.67 -5.94 32.41
N SER A 434 -0.55 -5.42 33.63
CA SER A 434 -0.96 -4.05 33.89
C SER A 434 0.08 -3.29 34.71
N ILE A 435 0.27 -2.01 34.37
CA ILE A 435 0.87 -1.02 35.28
C ILE A 435 -0.22 -0.03 35.65
N SER A 436 -0.57 0.05 36.93
CA SER A 436 -1.72 0.79 37.43
C SER A 436 -1.35 1.73 38.58
N GLY A 437 -2.30 2.60 38.97
CA GLY A 437 -2.14 3.49 40.11
C GLY A 437 -1.58 4.85 39.70
N GLY A 438 -0.46 5.26 40.30
CA GLY A 438 0.16 6.58 40.17
C GLY A 438 0.62 6.98 38.76
N THR A 439 1.76 7.67 38.69
CA THR A 439 2.25 8.28 37.45
C THR A 439 3.45 7.52 36.90
N ILE A 440 3.57 7.45 35.57
CA ILE A 440 4.78 7.04 34.86
C ILE A 440 5.33 8.26 34.13
N THR A 441 6.63 8.47 34.23
CA THR A 441 7.36 9.53 33.50
C THR A 441 8.70 9.00 32.97
N SER A 442 9.36 9.78 32.13
CA SER A 442 10.70 9.49 31.63
C SER A 442 11.74 10.42 32.26
N GLY A 443 12.95 9.92 32.48
CA GLY A 443 14.11 10.75 32.81
C GLY A 443 14.77 11.39 31.59
N THR A 444 14.30 11.05 30.39
CA THR A 444 14.65 11.70 29.12
C THR A 444 13.41 12.39 28.53
N ASN A 445 13.55 12.96 27.34
CA ASN A 445 12.44 13.46 26.53
C ASN A 445 11.69 12.35 25.76
N GLU A 446 11.95 11.07 26.05
CA GLU A 446 11.37 9.93 25.34
C GLU A 446 10.99 8.80 26.31
N LEU A 447 9.77 8.28 26.23
CA LEU A 447 9.34 7.06 26.90
C LEU A 447 9.08 5.96 25.86
N TYR A 448 9.94 4.94 25.84
CA TYR A 448 9.76 3.77 24.99
C TYR A 448 8.87 2.73 25.67
N ILE A 449 7.86 2.24 24.95
CA ILE A 449 7.01 1.13 25.33
C ILE A 449 7.05 0.11 24.18
N ASN A 450 7.93 -0.86 24.28
CA ASN A 450 8.14 -1.84 23.22
C ASN A 450 7.58 -3.20 23.60
N THR A 451 6.89 -3.84 22.66
CA THR A 451 6.37 -5.18 22.87
C THR A 451 7.14 -6.22 22.06
N GLY A 452 7.08 -7.47 22.53
CA GLY A 452 7.76 -8.59 21.94
C GLY A 452 7.21 -8.94 20.57
N VAL A 453 7.94 -9.83 19.89
CA VAL A 453 7.74 -10.15 18.48
C VAL A 453 6.89 -11.41 18.27
N SER A 454 6.70 -12.21 19.32
CA SER A 454 5.97 -13.47 19.32
C SER A 454 5.05 -13.58 20.54
N GLY A 455 3.81 -14.05 20.35
CA GLY A 455 2.87 -14.23 21.46
C GLY A 455 1.41 -14.23 21.03
N SER A 456 0.58 -15.02 21.73
CA SER A 456 -0.88 -14.93 21.60
C SER A 456 -1.39 -13.61 22.21
N ALA A 457 -2.47 -13.05 21.66
CA ALA A 457 -2.99 -11.73 22.04
C ALA A 457 -3.18 -11.58 23.56
N SER A 458 -2.22 -10.93 24.22
CA SER A 458 -2.26 -10.56 25.62
C SER A 458 -1.80 -9.11 25.71
N ASP A 459 -2.68 -8.25 26.19
CA ASP A 459 -2.46 -6.80 26.19
C ASP A 459 -1.47 -6.39 27.30
N LEU A 460 -0.63 -5.39 27.03
CA LEU A 460 0.00 -4.57 28.07
C LEU A 460 -0.93 -3.38 28.35
N ASN A 461 -1.56 -3.36 29.52
CA ASN A 461 -2.42 -2.26 29.95
C ASN A 461 -1.59 -1.24 30.74
N ILE A 462 -1.54 -0.01 30.25
CA ILE A 462 -1.03 1.13 30.97
C ILE A 462 -2.24 1.90 31.50
N SER A 463 -2.56 1.67 32.76
CA SER A 463 -3.63 2.36 33.50
C SER A 463 -3.11 3.44 34.43
N SER A 464 -1.79 3.49 34.65
CA SER A 464 -1.13 4.64 35.29
C SER A 464 -1.16 5.85 34.35
N GLN A 465 -1.22 7.05 34.90
CA GLN A 465 -1.12 8.28 34.11
C GLN A 465 0.28 8.40 33.51
N LEU A 466 0.38 8.63 32.19
CA LEU A 466 1.62 9.07 31.56
C LEU A 466 1.73 10.60 31.64
N ALA A 467 2.82 11.13 32.18
CA ALA A 467 3.01 12.56 32.38
C ALA A 467 4.46 13.01 32.18
N GLY A 468 4.64 14.29 31.84
CA GLY A 468 5.95 14.93 31.68
C GLY A 468 6.18 15.49 30.27
N ASP A 469 7.28 16.21 30.09
CA ASP A 469 7.69 16.71 28.78
C ASP A 469 8.44 15.63 28.02
N MET A 470 7.68 14.74 27.38
CA MET A 470 8.22 13.56 26.71
C MET A 470 7.40 13.15 25.50
N ASP A 471 8.09 12.64 24.48
CA ASP A 471 7.52 11.81 23.43
C ASP A 471 7.22 10.41 23.99
N VAL A 472 6.18 9.77 23.46
CA VAL A 472 5.85 8.37 23.79
C VAL A 472 5.99 7.51 22.54
N ILE A 473 6.92 6.55 22.56
CA ILE A 473 7.22 5.69 21.42
C ILE A 473 6.69 4.30 21.71
N VAL A 474 5.73 3.82 20.89
CA VAL A 474 5.13 2.50 21.04
C VAL A 474 5.54 1.59 19.88
N GLY A 475 6.31 0.56 20.17
CA GLY A 475 6.82 -0.42 19.18
C GLY A 475 6.40 -1.87 19.46
N GLY A 476 6.69 -2.75 18.51
CA GLY A 476 6.49 -4.20 18.67
C GLY A 476 5.13 -4.74 18.21
N ASN A 477 4.92 -6.04 18.43
CA ASN A 477 3.86 -6.80 17.76
C ASN A 477 2.59 -6.99 18.59
N LEU A 478 2.72 -6.88 19.90
CA LEU A 478 1.64 -7.10 20.84
C LEU A 478 0.90 -5.80 21.11
N GLN A 479 -0.32 -5.93 21.61
CA GLN A 479 -1.19 -4.79 21.86
C GLN A 479 -0.81 -4.08 23.16
N VAL A 480 -0.56 -2.77 23.06
CA VAL A 480 -0.53 -1.85 24.21
C VAL A 480 -1.90 -1.19 24.31
N ARG A 481 -2.41 -1.01 25.53
CA ARG A 481 -3.64 -0.29 25.80
C ARG A 481 -3.36 0.88 26.73
N PHE A 482 -3.71 2.09 26.30
CA PHE A 482 -3.82 3.25 27.19
C PHE A 482 -5.22 3.28 27.76
N ASN A 483 -5.31 3.03 29.06
CA ASN A 483 -6.56 3.02 29.84
C ASN A 483 -6.37 3.77 31.16
N SER A 484 -5.56 4.83 31.12
CA SER A 484 -5.31 5.71 32.26
C SER A 484 -6.47 6.69 32.45
N PRO A 485 -6.63 7.31 33.64
CA PRO A 485 -7.65 8.35 33.89
C PRO A 485 -7.42 9.68 33.13
N GLY A 486 -6.47 9.70 32.18
CA GLY A 486 -6.11 10.84 31.35
C GLY A 486 -4.61 11.11 31.42
N ASN A 487 -3.93 11.06 30.28
CA ASN A 487 -2.51 11.36 30.16
C ASN A 487 -2.28 12.89 30.05
N THR A 488 -1.12 13.35 30.52
CA THR A 488 -0.77 14.79 30.61
C THR A 488 0.62 15.09 30.07
N TYR A 489 1.22 14.17 29.31
CA TYR A 489 2.47 14.46 28.60
C TYR A 489 2.24 15.44 27.43
N THR A 490 3.28 16.16 27.03
CA THR A 490 3.18 17.23 26.01
C THR A 490 3.78 16.88 24.64
N GLY A 491 4.62 15.85 24.57
CA GLY A 491 5.28 15.43 23.33
C GLY A 491 4.41 14.58 22.40
N THR A 492 5.01 14.12 21.32
CA THR A 492 4.35 13.34 20.26
C THR A 492 4.28 11.86 20.63
N THR A 493 3.16 11.22 20.31
CA THR A 493 3.06 9.76 20.30
C THR A 493 3.50 9.22 18.95
N TYR A 494 4.63 8.53 18.92
CA TYR A 494 5.10 7.79 17.75
C TYR A 494 4.67 6.32 17.85
N LEU A 495 3.83 5.89 16.92
CA LEU A 495 3.29 4.54 16.89
C LEU A 495 3.90 3.73 15.75
N HIS A 496 4.66 2.71 16.13
CA HIS A 496 5.26 1.71 15.26
C HIS A 496 4.66 0.31 15.47
N GLY A 497 3.97 0.10 16.60
CA GLY A 497 3.31 -1.15 16.98
C GLY A 497 1.79 -1.06 17.07
N ARG A 498 1.16 -1.79 17.99
CA ARG A 498 -0.29 -1.73 18.25
C ARG A 498 -0.61 -0.91 19.48
N LEU A 499 -1.48 0.08 19.32
CA LEU A 499 -1.98 0.89 20.43
C LEU A 499 -3.50 0.98 20.40
N GLN A 500 -4.14 0.59 21.50
CA GLN A 500 -5.55 0.83 21.73
C GLN A 500 -5.74 1.98 22.71
N LEU A 501 -6.51 2.97 22.30
CA LEU A 501 -6.88 4.14 23.09
C LEU A 501 -8.27 3.88 23.69
N ALA A 502 -8.32 3.45 24.94
CA ALA A 502 -9.52 2.90 25.56
C ALA A 502 -9.88 3.58 26.89
N THR A 503 -9.32 4.75 27.16
CA THR A 503 -9.64 5.47 28.40
C THR A 503 -11.12 5.84 28.47
N SER A 504 -11.74 5.55 29.61
CA SER A 504 -13.14 5.91 29.89
C SER A 504 -13.32 7.34 30.40
N SER A 505 -12.21 8.02 30.74
CA SER A 505 -12.21 9.41 31.20
C SER A 505 -10.89 10.10 30.83
N GLY A 506 -10.96 11.21 30.12
CA GLY A 506 -9.78 12.01 29.75
C GLY A 506 -9.21 11.66 28.38
N VAL A 507 -7.98 12.10 28.15
CA VAL A 507 -7.29 11.99 26.85
C VAL A 507 -6.19 10.94 26.94
N ALA A 508 -6.19 9.95 26.05
CA ALA A 508 -5.13 8.96 25.97
C ALA A 508 -3.90 9.49 25.23
N VAL A 509 -4.10 10.34 24.22
CA VAL A 509 -3.04 11.01 23.45
C VAL A 509 -3.21 12.53 23.54
N PRO A 510 -2.60 13.19 24.55
CA PRO A 510 -2.67 14.65 24.76
C PRO A 510 -1.93 15.50 23.72
N GLY A 511 -0.82 14.99 23.16
CA GLY A 511 -0.05 15.66 22.10
C GLY A 511 -0.34 15.09 20.71
N ASP A 512 0.55 15.37 19.76
CA ASP A 512 0.43 14.89 18.37
C ASP A 512 0.52 13.35 18.29
N LEU A 513 -0.07 12.77 17.23
CA LEU A 513 -0.02 11.34 16.94
C LEU A 513 0.59 11.08 15.57
N VAL A 514 1.68 10.32 15.51
CA VAL A 514 2.30 9.86 14.27
C VAL A 514 2.21 8.34 14.19
N VAL A 515 1.40 7.82 13.28
CA VAL A 515 1.30 6.39 12.99
C VAL A 515 2.22 6.07 11.82
N SER A 516 3.30 5.35 12.08
CA SER A 516 4.30 4.97 11.08
C SER A 516 3.93 3.66 10.36
N GLY A 517 4.75 3.24 9.39
CA GLY A 517 4.61 1.92 8.75
C GLY A 517 4.44 0.79 9.76
N GLY A 518 3.39 -0.02 9.61
CA GLY A 518 3.07 -1.12 10.51
C GLY A 518 2.37 -0.74 11.81
N GLY A 519 2.34 0.55 12.13
CA GLY A 519 1.63 1.09 13.28
C GLY A 519 0.12 0.93 13.11
N TYR A 520 -0.55 0.52 14.18
CA TYR A 520 -2.00 0.37 14.21
C TYR A 520 -2.58 0.99 15.49
N ALA A 521 -3.22 2.15 15.33
CA ALA A 521 -3.95 2.83 16.39
C ALA A 521 -5.44 2.44 16.33
N GLN A 522 -6.01 2.06 17.45
CA GLN A 522 -7.45 1.82 17.58
C GLN A 522 -8.05 2.79 18.60
N VAL A 523 -8.96 3.65 18.15
CA VAL A 523 -9.76 4.53 19.00
C VAL A 523 -10.98 3.77 19.49
N ASN A 524 -11.02 3.51 20.80
CA ASN A 524 -12.02 2.68 21.47
C ASN A 524 -12.72 3.40 22.64
N ALA A 525 -12.72 4.74 22.60
CA ALA A 525 -13.53 5.61 23.43
C ALA A 525 -13.65 6.99 22.77
N ASN A 526 -14.60 7.81 23.20
CA ASN A 526 -14.86 9.12 22.58
C ASN A 526 -13.76 10.15 22.93
N ASN A 527 -13.31 10.93 21.95
CA ASN A 527 -12.39 12.06 22.13
C ASN A 527 -11.11 11.74 22.91
N VAL A 528 -10.53 10.56 22.65
CA VAL A 528 -9.34 10.05 23.35
C VAL A 528 -8.03 10.56 22.78
N ILE A 529 -8.06 11.17 21.61
CA ILE A 529 -6.96 11.99 21.08
C ILE A 529 -7.36 13.45 21.35
N ALA A 530 -6.43 14.28 21.85
CA ALA A 530 -6.71 15.69 22.07
C ALA A 530 -7.19 16.33 20.77
N ALA A 531 -8.26 17.14 20.83
CA ALA A 531 -8.83 17.72 19.62
C ALA A 531 -7.80 18.55 18.84
N GLY A 532 -6.97 19.33 19.53
CA GLY A 532 -5.92 20.16 18.91
C GLY A 532 -4.67 19.42 18.45
N ALA A 533 -4.57 18.11 18.66
CA ALA A 533 -3.42 17.33 18.23
C ALA A 533 -3.40 17.20 16.69
N ASN A 534 -2.22 17.34 16.11
CA ASN A 534 -2.00 16.93 14.73
C ASN A 534 -1.93 15.39 14.68
N VAL A 535 -2.53 14.83 13.64
CA VAL A 535 -2.49 13.39 13.39
C VAL A 535 -1.85 13.16 12.03
N THR A 536 -0.78 12.37 11.98
CA THR A 536 -0.12 11.97 10.74
C THR A 536 -0.15 10.46 10.62
N ILE A 537 -0.72 9.94 9.54
CA ILE A 537 -0.73 8.52 9.23
C ILE A 537 0.14 8.31 8.00
N ARG A 538 1.33 7.75 8.22
CA ARG A 538 2.32 7.47 7.17
C ARG A 538 1.95 6.20 6.41
N GLU A 539 2.57 6.01 5.25
CA GLU A 539 2.46 4.82 4.42
C GLU A 539 2.63 3.53 5.26
N GLY A 540 1.74 2.56 5.05
CA GLY A 540 1.69 1.32 5.84
C GLY A 540 1.17 1.47 7.29
N GLY A 541 0.95 2.70 7.77
CA GLY A 541 0.32 3.00 9.06
C GLY A 541 -1.20 3.00 8.97
N SER A 542 -1.88 2.72 10.09
CA SER A 542 -3.33 2.67 10.15
C SER A 542 -3.92 3.24 11.44
N LEU A 543 -4.98 4.05 11.31
CA LEU A 543 -5.79 4.53 12.43
C LEU A 543 -7.25 4.08 12.21
N TYR A 544 -7.78 3.35 13.18
CA TYR A 544 -9.12 2.79 13.14
C TYR A 544 -10.02 3.35 14.26
N HIS A 545 -11.18 3.89 13.89
CA HIS A 545 -12.22 4.30 14.84
C HIS A 545 -13.25 3.20 15.04
N SER A 546 -13.25 2.59 16.23
CA SER A 546 -14.12 1.45 16.53
C SER A 546 -15.38 1.84 17.29
N ASN A 547 -16.36 2.48 16.64
CA ASN A 547 -17.65 2.84 17.26
C ASN A 547 -17.65 4.05 18.21
N PHE A 548 -16.68 4.97 18.10
CA PHE A 548 -16.57 6.15 18.97
C PHE A 548 -16.37 7.44 18.17
N SER A 549 -16.86 8.55 18.73
CA SER A 549 -16.76 9.88 18.13
C SER A 549 -15.43 10.55 18.43
N GLN A 550 -14.94 11.36 17.50
CA GLN A 550 -13.70 12.10 17.65
C GLN A 550 -13.75 13.40 16.87
N ASN A 551 -13.44 14.51 17.53
CA ASN A 551 -13.18 15.77 16.84
C ASN A 551 -11.66 15.96 16.68
N TYR A 552 -11.23 16.26 15.46
CA TYR A 552 -9.86 16.65 15.11
C TYR A 552 -9.87 18.13 14.71
N SER A 553 -9.44 19.01 15.61
CA SER A 553 -9.26 20.45 15.36
C SER A 553 -7.79 20.83 15.11
N GLY A 554 -6.84 19.90 15.21
CA GLY A 554 -5.52 20.01 14.59
C GLY A 554 -5.53 19.60 13.12
N THR A 555 -4.37 19.52 12.49
CA THR A 555 -4.25 19.04 11.11
C THR A 555 -4.23 17.50 11.08
N PHE A 556 -5.13 16.91 10.30
CA PHE A 556 -5.21 15.48 10.04
C PHE A 556 -4.59 15.17 8.68
N THR A 557 -3.46 14.46 8.66
CA THR A 557 -2.64 14.20 7.48
C THR A 557 -2.57 12.71 7.17
N LEU A 558 -3.00 12.34 5.97
CA LEU A 558 -2.75 11.04 5.35
C LEU A 558 -1.51 11.17 4.45
N LEU A 559 -0.39 10.63 4.90
CA LEU A 559 0.88 10.59 4.16
C LEU A 559 1.08 9.18 3.58
N GLY A 560 0.17 8.76 2.69
CA GLY A 560 0.13 7.39 2.16
C GLY A 560 -0.53 6.35 3.09
N GLY A 561 -0.87 6.72 4.32
CA GLY A 561 -1.46 5.81 5.32
C GLY A 561 -2.94 5.52 5.13
N THR A 562 -3.51 4.70 6.02
CA THR A 562 -4.94 4.35 6.02
C THR A 562 -5.67 4.89 7.25
N PHE A 563 -6.76 5.60 7.03
CA PHE A 563 -7.73 5.97 8.06
C PHE A 563 -9.04 5.22 7.84
N ASP A 564 -9.47 4.41 8.80
CA ASP A 564 -10.70 3.63 8.70
C ASP A 564 -11.70 4.00 9.79
N VAL A 565 -12.93 4.28 9.38
CA VAL A 565 -14.04 4.68 10.24
C VAL A 565 -15.03 3.52 10.31
N GLY A 566 -15.05 2.80 11.43
CA GLY A 566 -16.02 1.74 11.69
C GLY A 566 -17.38 2.23 12.20
N TYR A 567 -17.51 3.52 12.52
CA TYR A 567 -18.73 4.21 12.96
C TYR A 567 -18.55 5.72 12.84
N GLN A 568 -19.55 6.40 12.30
CA GLN A 568 -19.39 7.80 11.97
C GLN A 568 -19.80 8.72 13.11
N GLY A 569 -18.82 9.47 13.61
CA GLY A 569 -18.93 10.62 14.49
C GLY A 569 -17.60 11.37 14.50
N VAL A 570 -16.89 11.33 13.38
CA VAL A 570 -15.59 11.96 13.19
C VAL A 570 -15.80 13.32 12.55
N ALA A 571 -15.21 14.36 13.13
CA ALA A 571 -15.23 15.69 12.56
C ALA A 571 -13.79 16.20 12.36
N PHE A 572 -13.52 16.72 11.17
CA PHE A 572 -12.28 17.45 10.86
C PHE A 572 -12.59 18.94 10.90
N SER A 573 -12.04 19.65 11.88
CA SER A 573 -12.36 21.05 12.21
C SER A 573 -11.12 21.93 12.37
N GLY A 574 -9.97 21.48 11.85
CA GLY A 574 -8.75 22.28 11.82
C GLY A 574 -8.93 23.59 11.05
N SER A 575 -8.16 24.63 11.40
CA SER A 575 -8.17 25.89 10.66
C SER A 575 -7.48 25.76 9.29
N GLY A 576 -7.99 26.41 8.25
CA GLY A 576 -7.44 26.33 6.90
C GLY A 576 -7.57 24.90 6.35
N TYR A 577 -6.46 24.31 5.90
CA TYR A 577 -6.40 22.92 5.46
C TYR A 577 -6.19 21.96 6.64
N GLY A 578 -7.27 21.65 7.35
CA GLY A 578 -7.26 20.72 8.48
C GLY A 578 -7.33 19.25 8.07
N LEU A 579 -7.64 18.94 6.81
CA LEU A 579 -7.58 17.59 6.25
C LEU A 579 -6.65 17.58 5.02
N VAL A 580 -5.52 16.89 5.14
CA VAL A 580 -4.44 16.90 4.16
C VAL A 580 -4.17 15.48 3.67
N PHE A 581 -4.07 15.33 2.36
CA PHE A 581 -3.69 14.10 1.69
C PHE A 581 -2.37 14.31 0.94
N ASN A 582 -1.46 13.38 1.13
CA ASN A 582 -0.23 13.22 0.39
C ASN A 582 -0.18 11.74 -0.02
N GLY A 583 -1.20 11.36 -0.81
CA GLY A 583 -1.66 9.99 -1.02
C GLY A 583 -2.47 9.40 0.14
N GLY A 584 -2.66 8.09 0.11
CA GLY A 584 -3.29 7.32 1.18
C GLY A 584 -4.80 7.12 1.02
N LYS A 585 -5.39 6.46 2.01
CA LYS A 585 -6.78 6.01 1.97
C LYS A 585 -7.56 6.43 3.21
N MET A 586 -8.73 7.00 3.00
CA MET A 586 -9.78 7.12 3.98
C MET A 586 -10.92 6.15 3.62
N SER A 587 -11.33 5.29 4.54
CA SER A 587 -12.45 4.37 4.34
C SER A 587 -13.52 4.52 5.41
N ASP A 588 -14.77 4.36 4.98
CA ASP A 588 -15.90 4.13 5.86
C ASP A 588 -16.41 2.70 5.74
N SER A 589 -16.08 1.87 6.72
CA SER A 589 -16.28 0.42 6.64
C SER A 589 -17.64 -0.05 7.16
N ASN A 590 -18.54 0.86 7.63
CA ASN A 590 -19.81 0.47 8.23
C ASN A 590 -21.01 1.35 7.83
N GLY A 591 -21.86 0.80 6.96
CA GLY A 591 -23.09 1.44 6.48
C GLY A 591 -24.29 1.39 7.41
N GLY A 592 -24.17 0.76 8.58
CA GLY A 592 -25.25 0.64 9.56
C GLY A 592 -25.33 1.83 10.52
N GLY A 593 -25.93 2.96 10.12
CA GLY A 593 -26.22 4.06 11.06
C GLY A 593 -26.67 5.38 10.42
N ASN A 594 -27.30 6.26 11.21
CA ASN A 594 -27.56 7.67 10.85
C ASN A 594 -26.34 8.49 11.30
N ASN A 595 -25.37 8.56 10.40
CA ASN A 595 -23.95 8.64 10.69
C ASN A 595 -23.36 9.85 9.92
N ASN A 596 -22.45 10.60 10.56
CA ASN A 596 -21.97 11.91 10.09
C ASN A 596 -20.43 12.02 10.20
N ASN A 597 -19.72 11.78 9.10
CA ASN A 597 -18.32 12.19 8.95
C ASN A 597 -18.25 13.61 8.41
N ASP A 598 -17.82 14.54 9.25
CA ASP A 598 -17.97 15.97 8.99
C ASP A 598 -16.66 16.62 8.54
N ILE A 599 -16.71 17.21 7.35
CA ILE A 599 -15.66 18.08 6.81
C ILE A 599 -16.02 19.53 7.21
N ASN A 600 -15.47 19.96 8.34
CA ASN A 600 -15.61 21.31 8.89
C ASN A 600 -14.35 22.17 8.64
N THR A 601 -13.53 21.75 7.67
CA THR A 601 -12.23 22.34 7.33
C THR A 601 -11.97 22.21 5.83
N ASP A 602 -11.08 23.02 5.28
CA ASP A 602 -10.70 22.87 3.87
C ASP A 602 -9.82 21.63 3.67
N VAL A 603 -9.84 21.10 2.45
CA VAL A 603 -9.16 19.86 2.06
C VAL A 603 -8.02 20.17 1.12
N ARG A 604 -6.89 19.50 1.33
CA ARG A 604 -5.67 19.65 0.55
C ARG A 604 -5.19 18.31 0.01
N TYR A 605 -4.80 18.28 -1.26
CA TYR A 605 -3.92 17.27 -1.83
C TYR A 605 -2.59 17.92 -2.21
N GLU A 606 -1.48 17.31 -1.81
CA GLU A 606 -0.13 17.87 -2.02
C GLU A 606 0.52 17.38 -3.33
N SER A 607 1.19 18.29 -4.04
CA SER A 607 1.91 17.97 -5.29
C SER A 607 3.06 16.96 -5.12
N THR A 608 3.52 16.76 -3.88
CA THR A 608 4.58 15.79 -3.54
C THR A 608 4.07 14.35 -3.46
N ALA A 609 2.76 14.14 -3.59
CA ALA A 609 2.14 12.84 -3.42
C ALA A 609 2.55 11.88 -4.52
N THR A 610 2.99 10.69 -4.13
CA THR A 610 3.38 9.62 -5.06
C THR A 610 2.25 8.61 -5.29
N SER A 611 1.08 8.83 -4.69
CA SER A 611 -0.10 7.97 -4.82
C SER A 611 -1.40 8.78 -4.76
N GLN A 612 -2.45 8.23 -5.37
CA GLN A 612 -3.80 8.80 -5.34
C GLN A 612 -4.35 8.82 -3.90
N ALA A 613 -5.09 9.87 -3.56
CA ALA A 613 -5.90 9.92 -2.35
C ALA A 613 -7.25 9.23 -2.61
N LEU A 614 -7.49 8.14 -1.88
CA LEU A 614 -8.71 7.35 -2.01
C LEU A 614 -9.67 7.65 -0.86
N VAL A 615 -10.91 8.02 -1.16
CA VAL A 615 -11.98 8.20 -0.19
C VAL A 615 -13.11 7.22 -0.52
N ASP A 616 -13.16 6.11 0.21
CA ASP A 616 -14.04 4.98 -0.04
C ASP A 616 -15.07 4.79 1.07
N GLY A 617 -16.15 4.06 0.76
CA GLY A 617 -17.08 3.58 1.76
C GLY A 617 -17.92 2.40 1.31
N VAL A 618 -18.59 1.74 2.25
CA VAL A 618 -19.60 0.71 1.94
C VAL A 618 -20.99 1.34 1.72
N ALA A 619 -21.94 0.57 1.17
CA ALA A 619 -23.30 1.07 0.92
C ALA A 619 -23.94 1.69 2.19
N GLY A 620 -24.50 2.89 2.05
CA GLY A 620 -25.12 3.63 3.16
C GLY A 620 -24.20 4.63 3.89
N THR A 621 -22.91 4.63 3.58
CA THR A 621 -21.94 5.58 4.14
C THR A 621 -21.90 6.89 3.34
N ARG A 622 -21.44 7.97 3.97
CA ARG A 622 -21.27 9.30 3.36
C ARG A 622 -20.26 10.15 4.12
N MET A 623 -19.66 11.12 3.44
CA MET A 623 -19.06 12.29 4.08
C MET A 623 -20.02 13.48 4.01
N ARG A 624 -19.82 14.53 4.81
CA ARG A 624 -20.67 15.73 4.78
C ARG A 624 -19.85 17.00 4.83
N LEU A 625 -20.19 17.94 3.96
CA LEU A 625 -19.69 19.31 4.04
C LEU A 625 -20.46 20.09 5.12
N MET A 626 -19.71 20.76 5.99
CA MET A 626 -20.27 21.64 7.02
C MET A 626 -20.10 23.10 6.59
N GLY A 627 -20.98 23.61 5.73
CA GLY A 627 -20.81 24.94 5.12
C GLY A 627 -19.88 24.92 3.90
N SER A 628 -19.49 26.09 3.41
CA SER A 628 -18.63 26.21 2.21
C SER A 628 -17.21 25.69 2.47
N ARG A 629 -16.69 24.88 1.55
CA ARG A 629 -15.36 24.27 1.64
C ARG A 629 -14.54 24.42 0.37
N VAL A 630 -13.24 24.62 0.55
CA VAL A 630 -12.25 24.58 -0.53
C VAL A 630 -11.61 23.21 -0.58
N PHE A 631 -11.54 22.65 -1.78
CA PHE A 631 -10.73 21.48 -2.13
C PHE A 631 -9.59 21.98 -3.02
N ASN A 632 -8.40 22.11 -2.44
CA ASN A 632 -7.22 22.53 -3.17
C ASN A 632 -6.39 21.29 -3.54
N ILE A 633 -6.47 20.88 -4.80
CA ILE A 633 -5.89 19.65 -5.31
C ILE A 633 -4.78 20.01 -6.28
N ASP A 634 -3.53 19.92 -5.82
CA ASP A 634 -2.38 20.14 -6.69
C ASP A 634 -2.14 18.95 -7.61
N ASP A 635 -1.63 19.21 -8.80
CA ASP A 635 -1.17 18.21 -9.75
C ASP A 635 0.07 17.48 -9.22
N SER A 636 0.06 16.14 -9.27
CA SER A 636 1.21 15.33 -8.88
C SER A 636 2.08 15.00 -10.07
N ALA A 637 3.36 15.39 -9.99
CA ALA A 637 4.35 15.03 -10.99
C ALA A 637 4.71 13.52 -11.02
N SER A 638 4.19 12.73 -10.07
CA SER A 638 4.52 11.29 -9.93
C SER A 638 3.40 10.36 -10.33
N LEU A 639 2.15 10.84 -10.45
CA LEU A 639 1.03 10.01 -10.86
C LEU A 639 1.06 9.78 -12.38
N PRO A 640 0.63 8.60 -12.87
CA PRO A 640 0.44 8.39 -14.30
C PRO A 640 -0.65 9.32 -14.86
N ASP A 641 -0.43 9.85 -16.05
CA ASP A 641 -1.40 10.66 -16.79
C ASP A 641 -2.79 10.00 -16.79
N GLY A 642 -3.82 10.80 -16.49
CA GLY A 642 -5.22 10.33 -16.44
C GLY A 642 -5.63 9.70 -15.10
N THR A 643 -4.72 9.59 -14.13
CA THR A 643 -5.06 9.17 -12.76
C THR A 643 -5.50 10.39 -11.95
N SER A 644 -6.71 10.36 -11.39
CA SER A 644 -7.17 11.46 -10.52
C SER A 644 -6.29 11.56 -9.26
N GLU A 645 -5.93 12.75 -8.80
CA GLU A 645 -5.20 12.93 -7.55
C GLU A 645 -6.05 12.56 -6.34
N MET A 646 -7.33 12.94 -6.36
CA MET A 646 -8.27 12.68 -5.28
C MET A 646 -9.56 12.05 -5.82
N PHE A 647 -9.86 10.86 -5.34
CA PHE A 647 -10.95 10.01 -5.81
C PHE A 647 -11.97 9.76 -4.69
N PHE A 648 -13.19 10.29 -4.87
CA PHE A 648 -14.32 10.09 -3.96
C PHE A 648 -15.29 9.05 -4.50
N ASN A 649 -15.29 7.88 -3.86
CA ASN A 649 -16.17 6.75 -4.16
C ASN A 649 -17.20 6.51 -3.05
N ILE A 650 -17.53 7.57 -2.33
CA ILE A 650 -18.53 7.60 -1.27
C ILE A 650 -19.38 8.85 -1.47
N ASN A 651 -20.66 8.79 -1.12
CA ASN A 651 -21.54 9.94 -1.28
C ASN A 651 -21.02 11.13 -0.45
N LEU A 652 -21.00 12.31 -1.06
CA LEU A 652 -20.70 13.57 -0.38
C LEU A 652 -22.00 14.33 -0.13
N GLY A 653 -22.48 14.36 1.10
CA GLY A 653 -23.65 15.11 1.52
C GLY A 653 -23.30 16.47 2.13
N GLN A 654 -24.26 17.04 2.85
CA GLN A 654 -24.10 18.31 3.56
C GLN A 654 -24.86 18.33 4.89
N ASN A 655 -24.51 19.32 5.71
CA ASN A 655 -25.34 19.82 6.80
C ASN A 655 -25.51 21.34 6.64
N GLY A 656 -26.75 21.81 6.61
CA GLY A 656 -27.04 23.19 6.19
C GLY A 656 -26.76 23.42 4.71
N ALA A 657 -26.70 24.69 4.30
CA ALA A 657 -26.25 25.05 2.96
C ALA A 657 -24.72 24.91 2.89
N ALA A 658 -24.23 24.07 1.98
CA ALA A 658 -22.81 23.89 1.73
C ALA A 658 -22.49 24.06 0.25
N SER A 659 -21.38 24.72 -0.02
CA SER A 659 -20.85 24.97 -1.38
C SER A 659 -19.45 24.40 -1.46
N LEU A 660 -18.98 24.08 -2.67
CA LEU A 660 -17.66 23.52 -2.92
C LEU A 660 -16.89 24.40 -3.89
N THR A 661 -15.63 24.71 -3.58
CA THR A 661 -14.69 25.36 -4.50
C THR A 661 -13.52 24.44 -4.78
N LYS A 662 -13.35 24.02 -6.03
CA LYS A 662 -12.20 23.24 -6.51
C LYS A 662 -11.12 24.19 -7.02
N GLN A 663 -9.93 24.09 -6.45
CA GLN A 663 -8.71 24.82 -6.83
C GLN A 663 -7.53 23.84 -6.98
N GLY A 664 -6.37 24.37 -7.39
CA GLY A 664 -5.18 23.59 -7.72
C GLY A 664 -5.31 22.90 -9.09
N ASP A 665 -4.18 22.65 -9.73
CA ASP A 665 -4.14 22.20 -11.14
C ASP A 665 -4.49 20.71 -11.31
N GLY A 666 -4.55 19.93 -10.23
CA GLY A 666 -4.89 18.51 -10.26
C GLY A 666 -6.38 18.22 -10.44
N VAL A 667 -6.72 16.94 -10.36
CA VAL A 667 -8.02 16.34 -10.65
C VAL A 667 -8.71 15.90 -9.35
N LEU A 668 -9.92 16.42 -9.13
CA LEU A 668 -10.87 15.92 -8.14
C LEU A 668 -11.95 15.11 -8.83
N GLU A 669 -12.12 13.85 -8.45
CA GLU A 669 -13.11 12.96 -9.04
C GLU A 669 -14.22 12.57 -8.06
N PHE A 670 -15.46 12.77 -8.47
CA PHE A 670 -16.66 12.26 -7.82
C PHE A 670 -17.19 11.03 -8.57
N ALA A 671 -16.75 9.85 -8.15
CA ALA A 671 -17.26 8.55 -8.61
C ALA A 671 -18.63 8.21 -8.00
N ALA A 672 -18.90 8.70 -6.79
CA ALA A 672 -20.19 8.63 -6.12
C ALA A 672 -20.91 9.99 -6.10
N ASN A 673 -22.16 10.03 -5.64
CA ASN A 673 -22.97 11.23 -5.74
C ASN A 673 -22.55 12.32 -4.75
N ALA A 674 -22.51 13.57 -5.22
CA ALA A 674 -22.37 14.78 -4.42
C ALA A 674 -23.73 15.48 -4.27
N PHE A 675 -24.35 15.32 -3.09
CA PHE A 675 -25.72 15.75 -2.74
C PHE A 675 -25.80 17.05 -1.94
N TYR A 676 -24.81 17.94 -2.05
CA TYR A 676 -24.91 19.28 -1.46
C TYR A 676 -25.75 20.21 -2.36
N SER A 677 -26.31 21.28 -1.78
CA SER A 677 -27.28 22.16 -2.45
C SER A 677 -26.74 23.55 -2.78
N GLY A 678 -25.58 23.94 -2.25
CA GLY A 678 -24.92 25.17 -2.62
C GLY A 678 -24.23 25.08 -3.98
N ASP A 679 -23.53 26.14 -4.35
CA ASP A 679 -22.85 26.23 -5.63
C ASP A 679 -21.55 25.41 -5.64
N THR A 680 -21.18 24.95 -6.83
CA THR A 680 -19.85 24.40 -7.12
C THR A 680 -19.09 25.39 -7.98
N THR A 681 -17.88 25.76 -7.57
CA THR A 681 -16.98 26.59 -8.37
C THR A 681 -15.73 25.78 -8.71
N VAL A 682 -15.36 25.73 -9.99
CA VAL A 682 -14.11 25.12 -10.47
C VAL A 682 -13.20 26.26 -10.93
N ASP A 683 -12.26 26.64 -10.08
CA ASP A 683 -11.32 27.74 -10.33
C ASP A 683 -10.11 27.31 -11.17
N ALA A 684 -9.59 26.10 -10.90
CA ALA A 684 -8.42 25.52 -11.54
C ALA A 684 -8.47 23.98 -11.56
N GLY A 685 -7.70 23.39 -12.48
CA GLY A 685 -7.61 21.95 -12.68
C GLY A 685 -8.93 21.34 -13.14
N THR A 686 -9.14 20.06 -12.84
CA THR A 686 -10.32 19.31 -13.32
C THR A 686 -11.21 18.87 -12.16
N LEU A 687 -12.52 19.07 -12.32
CA LEU A 687 -13.56 18.39 -11.57
C LEU A 687 -14.18 17.31 -12.47
N LEU A 688 -13.91 16.04 -12.18
CA LEU A 688 -14.43 14.90 -12.92
C LEU A 688 -15.67 14.34 -12.21
N VAL A 689 -16.83 14.37 -12.87
CA VAL A 689 -18.11 13.93 -12.30
C VAL A 689 -18.59 12.69 -13.04
N GLN A 690 -18.57 11.54 -12.37
CA GLN A 690 -19.00 10.26 -12.95
C GLN A 690 -20.42 9.87 -12.52
N ALA A 691 -20.85 10.30 -11.34
CA ALA A 691 -22.20 10.10 -10.81
C ALA A 691 -23.03 11.39 -10.87
N ALA A 692 -23.80 11.74 -9.83
CA ALA A 692 -24.59 12.96 -9.80
C ALA A 692 -23.97 14.05 -8.92
N LEU A 693 -24.03 15.29 -9.42
CA LEU A 693 -23.73 16.53 -8.72
C LEU A 693 -25.01 17.37 -8.64
N THR A 694 -25.56 17.56 -7.44
CA THR A 694 -26.86 18.24 -7.25
C THR A 694 -26.77 19.70 -6.82
N GLY A 695 -25.58 20.31 -6.90
CA GLY A 695 -25.40 21.73 -6.59
C GLY A 695 -26.32 22.63 -7.42
N ALA A 696 -26.69 23.79 -6.87
CA ALA A 696 -27.62 24.71 -7.53
C ALA A 696 -27.05 25.27 -8.86
N THR A 697 -25.80 25.73 -8.81
CA THR A 697 -25.02 26.19 -9.96
C THR A 697 -23.64 25.54 -9.95
N VAL A 698 -23.13 25.17 -11.12
CA VAL A 698 -21.74 24.77 -11.34
C VAL A 698 -21.09 25.85 -12.20
N THR A 699 -20.17 26.63 -11.64
CA THR A 699 -19.41 27.66 -12.35
C THR A 699 -18.03 27.13 -12.67
N VAL A 700 -17.69 27.06 -13.95
CA VAL A 700 -16.36 26.69 -14.43
C VAL A 700 -15.65 27.97 -14.83
N ASN A 701 -14.65 28.40 -14.06
CA ASN A 701 -13.85 29.59 -14.36
C ASN A 701 -12.79 29.27 -15.41
N ALA A 702 -12.14 30.31 -15.95
CA ALA A 702 -11.24 30.18 -17.10
C ALA A 702 -10.08 29.18 -16.91
N GLY A 703 -9.61 28.96 -15.68
CA GLY A 703 -8.58 27.97 -15.36
C GLY A 703 -9.11 26.56 -15.06
N GLY A 704 -10.43 26.39 -14.96
CA GLY A 704 -11.07 25.15 -14.58
C GLY A 704 -11.60 24.33 -15.75
N THR A 705 -11.69 23.03 -15.53
CA THR A 705 -12.32 22.05 -16.42
C THR A 705 -13.37 21.26 -15.65
N LEU A 706 -14.58 21.13 -16.22
CA LEU A 706 -15.60 20.19 -15.76
C LEU A 706 -15.67 19.02 -16.74
N GLY A 707 -15.48 17.79 -16.27
CA GLY A 707 -15.54 16.62 -17.13
C GLY A 707 -16.29 15.43 -16.56
N GLY A 708 -16.21 14.31 -17.26
CA GLY A 708 -16.77 13.02 -16.84
C GLY A 708 -18.06 12.63 -17.58
N SER A 709 -18.65 11.50 -17.22
CA SER A 709 -19.87 10.97 -17.85
C SER A 709 -21.13 11.07 -16.99
N GLY A 710 -21.06 11.86 -15.92
CA GLY A 710 -22.10 11.98 -14.91
C GLY A 710 -23.20 12.99 -15.24
N THR A 711 -23.84 13.49 -14.20
CA THR A 711 -24.93 14.46 -14.27
C THR A 711 -24.67 15.63 -13.33
N ALA A 712 -24.73 16.87 -13.85
CA ALA A 712 -24.90 18.08 -13.06
C ALA A 712 -26.36 18.55 -13.16
N SER A 713 -27.13 18.38 -12.09
CA SER A 713 -28.59 18.64 -12.10
C SER A 713 -28.94 20.13 -12.13
N GLY A 714 -28.03 21.00 -11.67
CA GLY A 714 -28.18 22.45 -11.65
C GLY A 714 -27.90 23.13 -12.99
N THR A 715 -27.69 24.45 -12.94
CA THR A 715 -27.20 25.20 -14.10
C THR A 715 -25.68 25.10 -14.17
N VAL A 716 -25.13 24.72 -15.32
CA VAL A 716 -23.69 24.72 -15.59
C VAL A 716 -23.34 25.98 -16.38
N ALA A 717 -22.47 26.83 -15.84
CA ALA A 717 -21.98 28.05 -16.47
C ALA A 717 -20.48 27.91 -16.79
N VAL A 718 -20.13 27.87 -18.08
CA VAL A 718 -18.78 27.53 -18.54
C VAL A 718 -18.07 28.78 -19.07
N ASN A 719 -17.04 29.23 -18.35
CA ASN A 719 -16.06 30.23 -18.79
C ASN A 719 -14.68 29.60 -19.07
N GLY A 720 -14.41 28.42 -18.51
CA GLY A 720 -13.26 27.57 -18.81
C GLY A 720 -13.61 26.46 -19.79
N THR A 721 -13.36 25.22 -19.40
CA THR A 721 -13.51 24.05 -20.28
C THR A 721 -14.58 23.09 -19.79
N ILE A 722 -15.37 22.53 -20.72
CA ILE A 722 -16.17 21.32 -20.50
C ILE A 722 -15.58 20.18 -21.34
N ASP A 723 -15.41 19.01 -20.72
CA ASP A 723 -14.71 17.83 -21.28
C ASP A 723 -15.47 16.53 -20.93
N PRO A 724 -16.58 16.23 -21.63
CA PRO A 724 -17.38 15.04 -21.39
C PRO A 724 -16.59 13.75 -21.56
N GLY A 725 -16.85 12.79 -20.66
CA GLY A 725 -16.30 11.43 -20.76
C GLY A 725 -14.93 11.24 -20.12
N GLY A 726 -14.19 10.28 -20.69
CA GLY A 726 -12.85 9.82 -20.32
C GLY A 726 -12.28 9.05 -21.51
N SER A 727 -12.33 9.66 -22.70
CA SER A 727 -12.74 9.13 -24.01
C SER A 727 -14.23 9.39 -24.30
N ILE A 728 -14.65 9.09 -25.54
CA ILE A 728 -15.97 9.44 -26.10
C ILE A 728 -17.12 9.06 -25.15
N GLY A 729 -17.87 10.05 -24.69
CA GLY A 729 -18.90 9.90 -23.66
C GLY A 729 -20.02 10.95 -23.70
N VAL A 730 -20.91 10.86 -22.71
CA VAL A 730 -22.05 11.78 -22.56
C VAL A 730 -22.03 12.43 -21.19
N PHE A 731 -22.01 13.76 -21.13
CA PHE A 731 -22.21 14.52 -19.90
C PHE A 731 -23.62 15.10 -19.84
N ASN A 732 -24.31 14.95 -18.71
CA ASN A 732 -25.69 15.40 -18.55
C ASN A 732 -25.73 16.71 -17.74
N ALA A 733 -26.29 17.77 -18.29
CA ALA A 733 -26.48 19.05 -17.61
C ALA A 733 -27.98 19.36 -17.46
N GLY A 734 -28.38 19.96 -16.34
CA GLY A 734 -29.72 20.49 -16.14
C GLY A 734 -30.00 21.63 -17.12
N ASN A 735 -29.34 22.77 -16.91
CA ASN A 735 -29.20 23.81 -17.92
C ASN A 735 -27.70 24.01 -18.22
N LEU A 736 -27.38 24.49 -19.41
CA LEU A 736 -26.00 24.81 -19.80
C LEU A 736 -25.93 26.22 -20.36
N ALA A 737 -24.99 27.01 -19.87
CA ALA A 737 -24.60 28.30 -20.43
C ALA A 737 -23.12 28.24 -20.82
N MET A 738 -22.83 28.22 -22.12
CA MET A 738 -21.48 28.43 -22.62
C MET A 738 -21.26 29.94 -22.72
N ASN A 739 -20.37 30.51 -21.90
CA ASN A 739 -20.08 31.94 -21.93
C ASN A 739 -18.99 32.23 -22.97
N ALA A 740 -18.86 33.50 -23.38
CA ALA A 740 -17.77 33.92 -24.24
C ALA A 740 -16.40 33.60 -23.59
N GLY A 741 -15.50 32.98 -24.34
CA GLY A 741 -14.23 32.42 -23.87
C GLY A 741 -14.30 30.95 -23.44
N GLY A 742 -15.50 30.39 -23.25
CA GLY A 742 -15.68 28.99 -22.90
C GLY A 742 -15.25 28.03 -24.00
N THR A 743 -14.74 26.87 -23.61
CA THR A 743 -14.26 25.80 -24.49
C THR A 743 -15.00 24.49 -24.22
N TYR A 744 -15.37 23.78 -25.28
CA TYR A 744 -15.79 22.39 -25.25
C TYR A 744 -14.68 21.56 -25.91
N LEU A 745 -14.00 20.72 -25.14
CA LEU A 745 -13.14 19.66 -25.67
C LEU A 745 -14.03 18.54 -26.19
N TRP A 746 -14.06 18.38 -27.51
CA TRP A 746 -14.97 17.48 -28.18
C TRP A 746 -14.19 16.33 -28.81
N GLU A 747 -14.17 15.18 -28.12
CA GLU A 747 -13.57 13.96 -28.61
C GLU A 747 -14.48 13.32 -29.68
N VAL A 748 -13.87 12.91 -30.78
CA VAL A 748 -14.60 12.34 -31.91
C VAL A 748 -13.79 11.27 -32.61
N ASP A 749 -14.44 10.16 -32.93
CA ASP A 749 -13.96 9.21 -33.92
C ASP A 749 -14.60 9.54 -35.28
N PRO A 750 -13.80 9.99 -36.27
CA PRO A 750 -14.30 10.33 -37.59
C PRO A 750 -14.72 9.12 -38.44
N VAL A 751 -14.49 7.88 -38.01
CA VAL A 751 -14.78 6.66 -38.79
C VAL A 751 -16.17 6.10 -38.51
N ASP A 752 -16.57 6.00 -37.24
CA ASP A 752 -17.89 5.50 -36.85
C ASP A 752 -18.83 6.68 -36.64
N ASN A 753 -19.96 6.72 -37.35
CA ASN A 753 -20.91 7.83 -37.30
C ASN A 753 -21.57 8.06 -35.93
N ASN A 754 -21.47 7.12 -34.98
CA ASN A 754 -22.15 7.19 -33.69
C ASN A 754 -21.23 7.49 -32.48
N THR A 755 -19.94 7.73 -32.71
CA THR A 755 -18.96 7.93 -31.64
C THR A 755 -18.41 9.36 -31.67
N ALA A 756 -19.00 10.23 -30.86
CA ALA A 756 -18.48 11.54 -30.51
C ALA A 756 -19.00 11.94 -29.14
N ASP A 757 -18.28 12.82 -28.43
CA ASP A 757 -18.77 13.36 -27.17
C ASP A 757 -20.08 14.13 -27.37
N VAL A 758 -20.96 14.02 -26.38
CA VAL A 758 -22.21 14.77 -26.35
C VAL A 758 -22.41 15.40 -24.98
N VAL A 759 -22.69 16.71 -24.96
CA VAL A 759 -23.30 17.32 -23.78
C VAL A 759 -24.81 17.29 -23.95
N HIS A 760 -25.47 16.47 -23.12
CA HIS A 760 -26.91 16.37 -23.05
C HIS A 760 -27.47 17.39 -22.07
N VAL A 761 -28.17 18.40 -22.56
CA VAL A 761 -28.79 19.46 -21.75
C VAL A 761 -30.27 19.16 -21.59
N ALA A 762 -30.70 18.73 -20.41
CA ALA A 762 -32.10 18.39 -20.15
C ALA A 762 -33.04 19.60 -20.36
N GLY A 763 -32.57 20.80 -20.04
CA GLY A 763 -33.29 22.06 -20.15
C GLY A 763 -32.81 22.95 -21.29
N THR A 764 -32.37 24.16 -20.94
CA THR A 764 -31.99 25.20 -21.92
C THR A 764 -30.48 25.19 -22.13
N LEU A 765 -30.07 25.12 -23.41
CA LEU A 765 -28.73 25.49 -23.84
C LEU A 765 -28.71 27.00 -24.13
N THR A 766 -27.86 27.75 -23.45
CA THR A 766 -27.64 29.18 -23.66
C THR A 766 -26.28 29.39 -24.30
N LEU A 767 -26.27 30.02 -25.48
CA LEU A 767 -25.08 30.43 -26.20
C LEU A 767 -25.02 31.96 -26.32
N PRO A 768 -23.84 32.59 -26.45
CA PRO A 768 -23.74 34.04 -26.64
C PRO A 768 -24.31 34.47 -28.00
N SER A 769 -24.56 35.78 -28.14
CA SER A 769 -24.87 36.39 -29.44
C SER A 769 -23.62 36.71 -30.27
N GLU A 770 -22.48 36.90 -29.60
CA GLU A 770 -21.21 37.24 -30.22
C GLU A 770 -20.70 36.08 -31.09
N PRO A 771 -20.43 36.28 -32.38
CA PRO A 771 -19.91 35.21 -33.25
C PRO A 771 -18.54 34.70 -32.80
N ASN A 772 -18.29 33.40 -32.98
CA ASN A 772 -17.00 32.75 -32.70
C ASN A 772 -16.44 33.00 -31.27
N SER A 773 -17.32 33.22 -30.29
CA SER A 773 -16.92 33.49 -28.91
C SER A 773 -16.82 32.23 -28.04
N VAL A 774 -17.29 31.08 -28.49
CA VAL A 774 -17.21 29.79 -27.77
C VAL A 774 -16.44 28.81 -28.65
N THR A 775 -15.41 28.17 -28.11
CA THR A 775 -14.57 27.22 -28.85
C THR A 775 -15.11 25.81 -28.70
N VAL A 776 -15.28 25.09 -29.82
CA VAL A 776 -15.41 23.64 -29.85
C VAL A 776 -14.10 23.08 -30.40
N LYS A 777 -13.23 22.58 -29.53
CA LYS A 777 -11.91 22.08 -29.89
C LYS A 777 -12.01 20.59 -30.21
N VAL A 778 -11.71 20.24 -31.46
CA VAL A 778 -11.83 18.87 -31.96
C VAL A 778 -10.63 18.04 -31.54
N VAL A 779 -10.86 17.03 -30.70
CA VAL A 779 -9.86 16.04 -30.30
C VAL A 779 -10.16 14.74 -31.05
N ARG A 780 -9.26 14.35 -31.97
CA ARG A 780 -9.47 13.15 -32.78
C ARG A 780 -9.03 11.89 -32.03
N VAL A 781 -9.97 10.99 -31.77
CA VAL A 781 -9.70 9.67 -31.22
C VAL A 781 -9.91 8.65 -32.34
N GLY A 782 -8.81 8.20 -32.98
CA GLY A 782 -8.88 7.22 -34.06
C GLY A 782 -8.37 7.70 -35.43
N SER A 783 -8.69 6.90 -36.47
CA SER A 783 -8.22 7.11 -37.84
C SER A 783 -9.04 8.17 -38.59
N LEU A 784 -8.50 8.68 -39.70
CA LEU A 784 -9.28 9.55 -40.58
C LEU A 784 -10.36 8.73 -41.31
N GLY A 785 -11.62 9.11 -41.14
CA GLY A 785 -12.80 8.40 -41.64
C GLY A 785 -13.76 9.27 -42.45
N THR A 786 -14.83 8.67 -42.95
CA THR A 786 -15.80 9.34 -43.83
C THR A 786 -16.71 10.32 -43.10
N THR A 787 -17.10 11.36 -43.83
CA THR A 787 -17.94 12.48 -43.40
C THR A 787 -19.33 12.07 -42.87
N GLY A 788 -19.70 12.57 -41.68
CA GLY A 788 -21.05 12.48 -41.11
C GLY A 788 -21.27 13.58 -40.08
N ALA A 789 -22.52 14.06 -39.93
CA ALA A 789 -22.88 15.02 -38.89
C ALA A 789 -22.91 14.32 -37.52
N LYS A 790 -22.21 14.88 -36.54
CA LYS A 790 -22.09 14.32 -35.19
C LYS A 790 -22.72 15.26 -34.17
N PRO A 791 -23.54 14.78 -33.21
CA PRO A 791 -24.07 15.62 -32.15
C PRO A 791 -22.94 16.16 -31.28
N VAL A 792 -23.08 17.42 -30.91
CA VAL A 792 -22.18 18.16 -30.01
C VAL A 792 -22.96 18.51 -28.75
N PHE A 793 -24.13 19.12 -28.94
CA PHE A 793 -25.09 19.40 -27.88
C PHE A 793 -26.46 18.84 -28.23
N THR A 794 -27.16 18.28 -27.25
CA THR A 794 -28.61 18.04 -27.34
C THR A 794 -29.33 18.85 -26.28
N PHE A 795 -30.53 19.35 -26.57
CA PHE A 795 -31.25 20.25 -25.68
C PHE A 795 -32.78 20.23 -25.86
N SER A 796 -33.50 20.68 -24.84
CA SER A 796 -34.95 20.93 -24.94
C SER A 796 -35.27 22.29 -25.56
N SER A 797 -34.42 23.30 -25.32
CA SER A 797 -34.53 24.60 -25.99
C SER A 797 -33.16 25.27 -26.13
N LEU A 798 -33.01 26.07 -27.18
CA LEU A 798 -31.82 26.88 -27.45
C LEU A 798 -32.15 28.36 -27.23
N SER A 799 -31.34 29.03 -26.42
CA SER A 799 -31.32 30.49 -26.25
C SER A 799 -30.01 31.05 -26.81
N GLY A 800 -30.07 32.15 -27.56
CA GLY A 800 -28.91 32.75 -28.21
C GLY A 800 -28.67 32.24 -29.64
N SER A 801 -27.41 32.19 -30.07
CA SER A 801 -27.03 31.87 -31.45
C SER A 801 -25.96 30.78 -31.54
N ALA A 802 -26.21 29.75 -32.36
CA ALA A 802 -25.19 28.76 -32.71
C ALA A 802 -24.01 29.36 -33.52
N GLY A 803 -24.18 30.55 -34.10
CA GLY A 803 -23.08 31.28 -34.75
C GLY A 803 -21.98 31.77 -33.79
N SER A 804 -22.19 31.64 -32.48
CA SER A 804 -21.16 31.86 -31.47
C SER A 804 -20.10 30.75 -31.42
N LEU A 805 -20.38 29.58 -31.99
CA LEU A 805 -19.44 28.46 -31.97
C LEU A 805 -18.33 28.65 -33.02
N PHE A 806 -17.09 28.58 -32.56
CA PHE A 806 -15.89 28.45 -33.37
C PHE A 806 -15.38 27.01 -33.27
N VAL A 807 -15.35 26.29 -34.39
CA VAL A 807 -14.82 24.92 -34.44
C VAL A 807 -13.32 24.97 -34.68
N ASP A 808 -12.54 24.65 -33.67
CA ASP A 808 -11.09 24.58 -33.76
C ASP A 808 -10.64 23.18 -34.20
N LEU A 809 -10.13 23.10 -35.43
CA LEU A 809 -9.60 21.89 -36.06
C LEU A 809 -8.08 21.74 -35.87
N SER A 810 -7.42 22.66 -35.16
CA SER A 810 -5.97 22.61 -34.98
C SER A 810 -5.54 21.28 -34.34
N GLY A 811 -4.52 20.65 -34.92
CA GLY A 811 -4.03 19.33 -34.46
C GLY A 811 -4.92 18.12 -34.80
N SER A 812 -6.16 18.32 -35.30
CA SER A 812 -7.10 17.22 -35.60
C SER A 812 -6.82 16.50 -36.93
N GLY A 813 -6.03 17.07 -37.84
CA GLY A 813 -5.82 16.55 -39.19
C GLY A 813 -7.03 16.67 -40.13
N LEU A 814 -8.02 17.50 -39.75
CA LEU A 814 -9.23 17.80 -40.51
C LEU A 814 -9.13 19.22 -41.09
N THR A 815 -9.74 19.46 -42.25
CA THR A 815 -9.56 20.74 -42.97
C THR A 815 -10.80 21.62 -42.99
N ASN A 816 -11.97 21.05 -42.74
CA ASN A 816 -13.20 21.83 -42.75
C ASN A 816 -14.25 21.20 -41.83
N SER A 817 -15.15 22.05 -41.37
CA SER A 817 -16.27 21.70 -40.51
C SER A 817 -17.52 22.49 -40.89
N TYR A 818 -18.69 21.86 -40.77
CA TYR A 818 -19.98 22.53 -40.94
C TYR A 818 -20.85 22.33 -39.70
N VAL A 819 -21.35 23.43 -39.12
CA VAL A 819 -22.26 23.41 -37.97
C VAL A 819 -23.71 23.37 -38.47
N GLY A 820 -24.43 22.30 -38.14
CA GLY A 820 -25.85 22.14 -38.35
C GLY A 820 -26.63 22.37 -37.06
N VAL A 821 -27.81 23.00 -37.16
CA VAL A 821 -28.71 23.20 -36.02
C VAL A 821 -30.07 22.61 -36.36
N THR A 822 -30.57 21.76 -35.48
CA THR A 822 -31.93 21.21 -35.54
C THR A 822 -32.77 21.76 -34.38
N ALA A 823 -34.02 21.31 -34.24
CA ALA A 823 -34.89 21.74 -33.14
C ALA A 823 -34.33 21.39 -31.75
N ASN A 824 -33.54 20.31 -31.63
CA ASN A 824 -33.13 19.71 -30.36
C ASN A 824 -31.63 19.34 -30.30
N SER A 825 -30.84 19.69 -31.31
CA SER A 825 -29.44 19.29 -31.41
C SER A 825 -28.63 20.31 -32.22
N ILE A 826 -27.38 20.51 -31.83
CA ILE A 826 -26.32 21.11 -32.65
C ILE A 826 -25.37 19.98 -33.05
N GLU A 827 -25.09 19.89 -34.35
CA GLU A 827 -24.26 18.85 -34.94
C GLU A 827 -23.11 19.45 -35.74
N ILE A 828 -21.95 18.80 -35.75
CA ILE A 828 -20.80 19.18 -36.58
C ILE A 828 -20.50 18.06 -37.59
N SER A 829 -20.42 18.43 -38.87
CA SER A 829 -19.88 17.56 -39.92
C SER A 829 -18.41 17.88 -40.15
N LEU A 830 -17.54 16.88 -40.10
CA LEU A 830 -16.10 17.02 -40.27
C LEU A 830 -15.64 16.52 -41.65
N ILE A 831 -14.69 17.21 -42.29
CA ILE A 831 -14.19 16.88 -43.63
C ILE A 831 -12.67 16.65 -43.60
N PRO A 832 -12.18 15.45 -43.99
CA PRO A 832 -10.75 15.15 -44.13
C PRO A 832 -10.07 15.97 -45.23
N GLU A 833 -8.73 16.08 -45.19
CA GLU A 833 -7.98 16.86 -46.19
C GLU A 833 -8.22 16.40 -47.64
N PRO A 834 -8.23 17.31 -48.63
CA PRO A 834 -8.47 16.98 -50.03
C PRO A 834 -7.51 15.92 -50.64
N ALA A 835 -6.32 15.74 -50.07
CA ALA A 835 -5.34 14.76 -50.53
C ALA A 835 -5.83 13.30 -50.39
N VAL A 836 -6.72 13.00 -49.43
CA VAL A 836 -7.29 11.66 -49.23
C VAL A 836 -8.25 11.30 -50.37
N PHE A 837 -9.05 12.27 -50.84
CA PHE A 837 -9.89 12.10 -52.03
C PHE A 837 -9.06 12.01 -53.31
N GLY A 838 -8.00 12.81 -53.42
CA GLY A 838 -7.08 12.79 -54.56
C GLY A 838 -6.41 11.42 -54.75
N LEU A 839 -5.90 10.81 -53.67
CA LEU A 839 -5.24 9.50 -53.73
C LEU A 839 -6.24 8.35 -53.98
N ALA A 840 -7.43 8.39 -53.37
CA ALA A 840 -8.49 7.41 -53.63
C ALA A 840 -8.97 7.46 -55.09
N CYS A 841 -9.11 8.66 -55.67
CA CYS A 841 -9.42 8.82 -57.09
C CYS A 841 -8.29 8.34 -58.01
N VAL A 842 -7.01 8.51 -57.64
CA VAL A 842 -5.86 7.98 -58.40
C VAL A 842 -5.77 6.46 -58.31
N VAL A 843 -6.05 5.85 -57.15
CA VAL A 843 -6.11 4.39 -56.97
C VAL A 843 -7.30 3.79 -57.74
N LEU A 844 -8.48 4.43 -57.71
CA LEU A 844 -9.64 4.03 -58.51
C LEU A 844 -9.41 4.22 -60.03
N ALA A 845 -8.71 5.28 -60.44
CA ALA A 845 -8.30 5.48 -61.83
C ALA A 845 -7.23 4.46 -62.28
N GLY A 846 -6.31 4.09 -61.39
CA GLY A 846 -5.32 3.02 -61.59
C GLY A 846 -5.97 1.64 -61.74
N LEU A 847 -6.97 1.32 -60.91
CA LEU A 847 -7.77 0.11 -61.00
C LEU A 847 -8.64 0.06 -62.28
N ARG A 848 -9.12 1.22 -62.78
CA ARG A 848 -9.86 1.31 -64.04
C ARG A 848 -8.96 1.13 -65.27
N ARG A 849 -7.69 1.57 -65.22
CA ARG A 849 -6.68 1.27 -66.26
C ARG A 849 -6.28 -0.21 -66.29
N MET A 850 -6.30 -0.91 -65.15
CA MET A 850 -6.03 -2.36 -65.10
C MET A 850 -7.18 -3.24 -65.61
N ARG A 851 -8.38 -2.70 -65.84
CA ARG A 851 -9.54 -3.42 -66.42
C ARG A 851 -9.75 -3.21 -67.92
N THR A 852 -8.97 -2.37 -68.57
CA THR A 852 -9.05 -2.10 -70.03
C THR A 852 -7.81 -2.59 -70.80
N GLY A 853 -6.88 -3.27 -70.13
CA GLY A 853 -5.73 -3.95 -70.72
C GLY A 853 -5.86 -5.47 -70.68
N LYS A 854 -6.88 -6.01 -71.34
CA LYS A 854 -6.92 -7.37 -71.92
C LYS A 854 -7.90 -7.38 -73.07
#